data_AF-A0A7J7ZX58-F1
#
_entry.id   AF-A0A7J7ZX58-F1
#
_cell.length_a   1.000
_cell.length_b   1.000
_cell.length_c   1.000
_cell.angle_alpha   90.00
_cell.angle_beta   90.00
_cell.angle_gamma   90.00
#
_symmetry.space_group_name_H-M   'P 1'
#
loop_
_entity.id
_entity.type
_entity.pdbx_description
1 polymer ?
#
loop_
_entity_poly.entity_id
_entity_poly.type
_entity_poly.pdbx_seq_one_letter_code
_entity_poly.pdbx_strand_id
1 'polypeptide(L)'
;MATTLSPKMAPEWGRGGSSGSGPGPSRWLWSGSLWVRGILLLLGGLRTSATSIPVSLSSALPCRHHVPSDTEVINKVHLKANHVVKRDVDEHLRIKTVYDKSIEELLHEKRSLVKNKLFPQAISYLEKTFQVRRPAGTILLSRQCATNQYLRKENDPHRYCTGECAEHTKCGPIIVPEEHLQQCRVCRGGKWPCGAVGVPDQEGVRDADFVLYVGALATERCSHENIISYAAYCQQEAKMDRPIAGYANLCPNMISTQPQEFIGMLSTVKHEIIHALGFSAGLFAFYRDKDGNPLTSRFADGLPLFNYSLGLYQWSDKVVQKVERLWDVRDNKIVPHTVYLLVTPRVVDEARKHFNCPILEGMELENQGGMGTELNHWEKRLLENEAMTGSHTQNRVLSRITLALMEDTGWYKANYSMAEKLDWGRGMGCDFVRKSCKFWIDQQKKKRQMLSPYCDTLRSNPLQLTCRQDQRAVAVCNLQKFPKPLPQEYQYFDELSGIPAEDLPHYGGSVEIADYCPFSQEFIWHVSGEYQRSSDCRILENQPDLFKNYGAEKYGPHSVCLIQKSAFVMENCERKQSYPDWGSGCYQVSCSPQGLKVWVQNTSYLCSRAGQVLFVSIHMNGWIHDGNLLCPSCWDFCELCPPETDPPAANLTRALPLDLCSRSSSLVVTLWLLLGNLFPLLAGCLLCVWH
;
A
#
# COMPACT_ATOMS: atom_id res chain seq x y z
N MET A 1 10.75 -10.49 -42.08
CA MET A 1 12.09 -10.58 -42.74
C MET A 1 13.11 -10.69 -41.62
N ALA A 2 13.94 -11.75 -41.57
CA ALA A 2 15.32 -11.74 -42.10
C ALA A 2 16.14 -10.56 -41.54
N THR A 3 17.31 -10.73 -40.89
CA THR A 3 18.24 -11.87 -40.83
C THR A 3 19.21 -11.65 -39.66
N THR A 4 19.74 -12.70 -39.03
CA THR A 4 20.89 -12.61 -38.10
C THR A 4 22.15 -13.22 -38.72
N LEU A 5 23.27 -12.51 -38.61
CA LEU A 5 24.59 -12.92 -39.10
C LEU A 5 25.52 -13.35 -37.96
N SER A 6 26.36 -14.35 -38.22
CA SER A 6 27.35 -14.91 -37.28
C SER A 6 28.64 -14.07 -37.20
N PRO A 7 29.58 -14.42 -36.31
CA PRO A 7 30.67 -15.35 -36.68
C PRO A 7 30.92 -16.45 -35.61
N LYS A 8 31.09 -17.73 -35.94
CA LYS A 8 32.25 -18.42 -36.57
C LYS A 8 33.57 -18.37 -35.76
N MET A 9 33.92 -19.50 -35.12
CA MET A 9 35.05 -20.35 -35.56
C MET A 9 34.95 -21.77 -34.98
N ALA A 10 35.45 -22.75 -35.75
CA ALA A 10 35.59 -24.18 -35.44
C ALA A 10 37.07 -24.57 -35.77
N PRO A 11 37.54 -25.83 -35.91
CA PRO A 11 36.88 -27.14 -36.15
C PRO A 11 37.43 -28.24 -35.19
N GLU A 12 37.37 -29.57 -35.37
CA GLU A 12 36.91 -30.52 -36.41
C GLU A 12 36.80 -31.92 -35.76
N TRP A 13 36.06 -32.89 -36.34
CA TRP A 13 36.45 -34.32 -36.42
C TRP A 13 35.43 -35.15 -37.23
N GLY A 14 35.90 -36.25 -37.83
CA GLY A 14 35.24 -36.93 -38.96
C GLY A 14 34.71 -38.36 -38.74
N ARG A 15 34.18 -38.91 -39.83
CA ARG A 15 33.42 -40.18 -40.01
C ARG A 15 34.21 -41.47 -39.69
N GLY A 16 33.48 -42.56 -39.35
CA GLY A 16 33.71 -43.88 -40.01
C GLY A 16 33.62 -45.20 -39.19
N GLY A 17 32.60 -46.04 -39.47
CA GLY A 17 32.82 -47.42 -39.98
C GLY A 17 33.08 -48.68 -39.10
N SER A 18 32.00 -49.40 -38.72
CA SER A 18 31.78 -50.88 -38.91
C SER A 18 32.43 -52.03 -38.05
N SER A 19 31.66 -53.14 -37.92
CA SER A 19 31.95 -54.51 -37.36
C SER A 19 32.16 -54.61 -35.83
N GLY A 20 31.76 -55.63 -35.04
CA GLY A 20 30.93 -56.87 -35.17
C GLY A 20 30.96 -57.68 -33.83
N SER A 21 30.22 -58.77 -33.54
CA SER A 21 29.01 -59.38 -34.13
C SER A 21 28.45 -60.63 -33.36
N GLY A 22 27.54 -60.48 -32.38
CA GLY A 22 26.65 -61.56 -31.82
C GLY A 22 27.13 -62.31 -30.55
N PRO A 23 26.33 -63.23 -29.94
CA PRO A 23 24.97 -63.71 -30.30
C PRO A 23 23.86 -63.52 -29.20
N GLY A 24 22.60 -63.87 -29.51
CA GLY A 24 21.42 -63.83 -28.60
C GLY A 24 21.11 -65.18 -27.90
N PRO A 25 19.84 -65.63 -27.68
CA PRO A 25 18.54 -65.05 -28.10
C PRO A 25 17.31 -65.23 -27.14
N SER A 26 16.11 -64.77 -27.58
CA SER A 26 14.75 -65.37 -27.39
C SER A 26 14.02 -65.36 -26.02
N ARG A 27 12.67 -65.43 -25.89
CA ARG A 27 11.50 -65.07 -26.77
C ARG A 27 10.16 -65.10 -25.97
N TRP A 28 9.30 -64.07 -26.16
CA TRP A 28 7.81 -64.07 -26.40
C TRP A 28 6.74 -64.68 -25.44
N LEU A 29 5.61 -63.93 -25.34
CA LEU A 29 4.19 -64.33 -25.10
C LEU A 29 3.81 -64.85 -23.69
N TRP A 30 2.60 -64.60 -23.15
CA TRP A 30 1.26 -64.71 -23.75
C TRP A 30 0.26 -63.59 -23.36
N SER A 31 -0.82 -63.48 -24.15
CA SER A 31 -2.02 -62.66 -23.89
C SER A 31 -3.24 -63.51 -23.50
N GLY A 32 -4.16 -62.99 -22.68
CA GLY A 32 -5.47 -63.61 -22.39
C GLY A 32 -6.39 -62.69 -21.59
N SER A 33 -7.69 -62.68 -21.90
CA SER A 33 -8.62 -61.62 -21.50
C SER A 33 -9.87 -62.13 -20.76
N LEU A 34 -10.61 -61.18 -20.17
CA LEU A 34 -12.08 -61.15 -19.89
C LEU A 34 -12.63 -61.63 -18.52
N TRP A 35 -13.23 -60.65 -17.79
CA TRP A 35 -14.37 -60.71 -16.85
C TRP A 35 -14.12 -61.51 -15.52
N VAL A 36 -14.62 -61.12 -14.34
CA VAL A 36 -15.95 -60.60 -13.96
C VAL A 36 -15.86 -59.54 -12.83
N ARG A 37 -16.80 -58.57 -12.78
CA ARG A 37 -16.97 -57.60 -11.67
C ARG A 37 -17.81 -58.19 -10.52
N GLY A 38 -17.41 -57.95 -9.28
CA GLY A 38 -18.17 -58.35 -8.08
C GLY A 38 -17.96 -57.44 -6.86
N ILE A 39 -18.89 -56.49 -6.68
CA ILE A 39 -19.42 -55.94 -5.41
C ILE A 39 -18.47 -55.87 -4.19
N LEU A 40 -18.06 -54.65 -3.83
CA LEU A 40 -17.88 -54.21 -2.43
C LEU A 40 -17.83 -52.68 -2.33
N LEU A 41 -19.02 -52.08 -2.25
CA LEU A 41 -19.23 -50.66 -1.98
C LEU A 41 -20.37 -50.55 -0.96
N LEU A 42 -20.03 -50.23 0.30
CA LEU A 42 -20.88 -49.66 1.35
C LEU A 42 -20.01 -49.46 2.61
N LEU A 43 -20.32 -48.45 3.42
CA LEU A 43 -19.56 -48.01 4.61
C LEU A 43 -18.24 -47.27 4.34
N GLY A 44 -18.32 -46.18 3.58
CA GLY A 44 -17.30 -45.12 3.56
C GLY A 44 -17.99 -43.78 3.35
N GLY A 45 -18.36 -43.08 4.42
CA GLY A 45 -19.05 -41.80 4.33
C GLY A 45 -18.16 -40.73 3.69
N LEU A 46 -18.64 -40.09 2.62
CA LEU A 46 -17.96 -38.94 2.02
C LEU A 46 -17.91 -37.79 3.03
N ARG A 47 -16.77 -37.63 3.71
CA ARG A 47 -16.37 -36.31 4.22
C ARG A 47 -16.08 -35.44 3.01
N THR A 48 -16.99 -34.54 2.67
CA THR A 48 -16.71 -33.44 1.75
C THR A 48 -15.66 -32.53 2.40
N SER A 49 -14.39 -32.72 2.06
CA SER A 49 -13.33 -31.80 2.44
C SER A 49 -13.61 -30.44 1.82
N ALA A 50 -13.87 -29.43 2.65
CA ALA A 50 -13.91 -28.05 2.20
C ALA A 50 -12.50 -27.69 1.69
N THR A 51 -12.36 -27.51 0.38
CA THR A 51 -11.10 -27.10 -0.23
C THR A 51 -10.87 -25.62 0.06
N SER A 52 -9.76 -25.32 0.74
CA SER A 52 -9.26 -23.96 0.98
C SER A 52 -9.11 -23.19 -0.33
N ILE A 53 -9.59 -21.95 -0.38
CA ILE A 53 -9.45 -21.08 -1.57
C ILE A 53 -8.02 -20.53 -1.59
N PRO A 54 -7.28 -20.57 -2.72
CA PRO A 54 -5.94 -20.02 -2.78
C PRO A 54 -5.95 -18.50 -2.58
N VAL A 55 -5.28 -18.07 -1.53
CA VAL A 55 -5.06 -16.66 -1.18
C VAL A 55 -3.70 -16.20 -1.69
N SER A 56 -3.64 -15.03 -2.32
CA SER A 56 -2.39 -14.30 -2.59
C SER A 56 -2.27 -13.11 -1.63
N LEU A 57 -1.08 -12.87 -1.07
CA LEU A 57 -0.81 -11.60 -0.37
C LEU A 57 -0.92 -10.45 -1.39
N SER A 58 -1.44 -9.30 -0.98
CA SER A 58 -1.40 -8.13 -1.86
C SER A 58 0.06 -7.77 -2.14
N SER A 59 0.46 -7.72 -3.42
CA SER A 59 1.85 -7.56 -3.81
C SER A 59 2.36 -6.15 -3.48
N ALA A 60 3.10 -6.02 -2.38
CA ALA A 60 3.83 -4.81 -2.01
C ALA A 60 5.04 -4.61 -2.93
N LEU A 61 4.77 -4.16 -4.15
CA LEU A 61 5.77 -3.92 -5.19
C LEU A 61 6.56 -2.63 -4.85
N PRO A 62 7.91 -2.65 -4.83
CA PRO A 62 8.70 -1.47 -4.51
C PRO A 62 8.49 -0.31 -5.50
N CYS A 63 8.22 0.88 -4.97
CA CYS A 63 8.27 2.13 -5.72
C CYS A 63 9.73 2.49 -5.98
N ARG A 64 10.06 2.73 -7.26
CA ARG A 64 11.39 3.16 -7.71
C ARG A 64 11.29 4.55 -8.30
N HIS A 65 11.30 5.55 -7.44
CA HIS A 65 11.53 6.94 -7.83
C HIS A 65 12.89 7.07 -8.50
N HIS A 66 13.05 8.02 -9.42
CA HIS A 66 14.35 8.35 -10.00
C HIS A 66 14.64 9.83 -9.75
N VAL A 67 15.51 10.09 -8.77
CA VAL A 67 16.01 11.45 -8.54
C VAL A 67 16.72 11.93 -9.81
N PRO A 68 16.33 13.08 -10.39
CA PRO A 68 17.02 13.64 -11.54
C PRO A 68 18.50 13.92 -11.25
N SER A 69 19.36 13.64 -12.21
CA SER A 69 20.78 14.04 -12.16
C SER A 69 20.93 15.56 -12.22
N ASP A 70 22.11 16.06 -11.85
CA ASP A 70 22.47 17.48 -11.95
C ASP A 70 22.37 18.03 -13.38
N THR A 71 22.58 17.17 -14.39
CA THR A 71 22.44 17.51 -15.81
C THR A 71 20.99 17.54 -16.31
N GLU A 72 20.06 16.89 -15.62
CA GLU A 72 18.62 16.89 -15.94
C GLU A 72 17.86 18.05 -15.28
N VAL A 73 18.46 18.75 -14.30
CA VAL A 73 17.80 19.83 -13.54
C VAL A 73 18.38 21.20 -13.87
N ILE A 74 17.56 22.07 -14.47
CA ILE A 74 17.92 23.47 -14.65
C ILE A 74 17.65 24.24 -13.36
N ASN A 75 18.70 24.36 -12.57
CA ASN A 75 18.71 25.11 -11.33
C ASN A 75 18.74 26.64 -11.53
N LYS A 76 18.16 27.36 -10.56
CA LYS A 76 18.20 28.82 -10.43
C LYS A 76 17.61 29.58 -11.63
N VAL A 77 16.44 29.16 -12.09
CA VAL A 77 15.64 29.86 -13.09
C VAL A 77 15.16 31.20 -12.54
N HIS A 78 15.35 32.28 -13.31
CA HIS A 78 14.83 33.58 -12.92
C HIS A 78 13.34 33.70 -13.26
N LEU A 79 12.54 34.12 -12.29
CA LEU A 79 11.13 34.48 -12.47
C LEU A 79 10.98 36.00 -12.41
N LYS A 80 10.21 36.55 -13.34
CA LYS A 80 9.85 37.98 -13.35
C LYS A 80 9.00 38.27 -12.10
N ALA A 81 9.31 39.35 -11.39
CA ALA A 81 8.61 39.69 -10.16
C ALA A 81 7.15 40.11 -10.45
N ASN A 82 6.20 39.54 -9.73
CA ASN A 82 4.81 40.01 -9.78
C ASN A 82 4.75 41.44 -9.23
N HIS A 83 4.40 42.40 -10.07
CA HIS A 83 4.14 43.79 -9.65
C HIS A 83 2.88 43.92 -8.77
N VAL A 84 2.06 42.86 -8.68
CA VAL A 84 0.90 42.76 -7.79
C VAL A 84 1.24 41.85 -6.61
N VAL A 85 1.96 42.37 -5.62
CA VAL A 85 2.08 41.74 -4.30
C VAL A 85 1.55 42.71 -3.24
N LYS A 86 0.25 42.63 -2.97
CA LYS A 86 -0.28 43.11 -1.68
C LYS A 86 0.19 42.13 -0.61
N ARG A 87 1.12 42.57 0.23
CA ARG A 87 1.56 41.98 1.52
C ARG A 87 1.20 40.49 1.74
N ASP A 88 2.17 39.62 1.49
CA ASP A 88 2.35 38.35 2.23
C ASP A 88 1.09 37.46 2.40
N VAL A 89 0.19 37.48 1.42
CA VAL A 89 -0.96 36.57 1.36
C VAL A 89 -0.48 35.25 0.75
N ASP A 90 -0.54 34.16 1.52
CA ASP A 90 -0.36 32.82 0.96
C ASP A 90 -1.59 32.50 0.09
N GLU A 91 -1.35 32.26 -1.21
CA GLU A 91 -2.37 31.83 -2.15
C GLU A 91 -2.40 30.29 -2.23
N HIS A 92 -3.50 29.72 -2.72
CA HIS A 92 -3.52 28.30 -3.07
C HIS A 92 -2.45 27.98 -4.11
N LEU A 93 -1.79 26.83 -3.97
CA LEU A 93 -0.86 26.33 -4.98
C LEU A 93 -1.60 26.19 -6.32
N ARG A 94 -1.07 26.74 -7.41
CA ARG A 94 -1.64 26.57 -8.77
C ARG A 94 -0.73 25.69 -9.62
N ILE A 95 -1.22 24.51 -9.97
CA ILE A 95 -0.53 23.52 -10.81
C ILE A 95 -1.14 23.56 -12.21
N LYS A 96 -0.37 24.00 -13.22
CA LYS A 96 -0.81 23.96 -14.62
C LYS A 96 -0.34 22.68 -15.29
N THR A 97 -1.26 21.83 -15.71
CA THR A 97 -0.96 20.67 -16.57
C THR A 97 -0.80 21.04 -18.02
N VAL A 98 0.26 20.54 -18.62
CA VAL A 98 0.49 20.56 -20.07
C VAL A 98 0.56 19.11 -20.54
N TYR A 99 -0.39 18.67 -21.35
CA TYR A 99 -0.42 17.29 -21.84
C TYR A 99 0.44 17.18 -23.11
N ASP A 100 1.36 16.22 -23.10
CA ASP A 100 2.16 15.83 -24.26
C ASP A 100 1.29 15.13 -25.33
N LYS A 101 1.76 15.16 -26.59
CA LYS A 101 1.07 14.54 -27.73
C LYS A 101 0.77 13.05 -27.51
N SER A 102 1.62 12.32 -26.78
CA SER A 102 1.38 10.90 -26.43
C SER A 102 0.05 10.65 -25.71
N ILE A 103 -0.50 11.65 -25.00
CA ILE A 103 -1.82 11.55 -24.34
C ILE A 103 -2.96 11.58 -25.38
N GLU A 104 -2.78 12.28 -26.49
CA GLU A 104 -3.75 12.31 -27.60
C GLU A 104 -3.73 11.03 -28.45
N GLU A 105 -2.61 10.29 -28.40
CA GLU A 105 -2.42 9.01 -29.09
C GLU A 105 -2.98 7.81 -28.30
N LEU A 106 -3.39 8.02 -27.05
CA LEU A 106 -4.09 7.00 -26.25
C LEU A 106 -5.50 6.72 -26.77
N LEU A 107 -5.97 5.48 -26.54
CA LEU A 107 -7.38 5.09 -26.74
C LEU A 107 -8.32 6.07 -26.01
N HIS A 108 -9.46 6.36 -26.63
CA HIS A 108 -10.41 7.39 -26.18
C HIS A 108 -10.75 7.31 -24.68
N GLU A 109 -11.01 6.10 -24.16
CA GLU A 109 -11.31 5.88 -22.75
C GLU A 109 -10.13 6.21 -21.83
N LYS A 110 -8.92 5.73 -22.17
CA LYS A 110 -7.68 6.04 -21.42
C LYS A 110 -7.40 7.53 -21.45
N ARG A 111 -7.50 8.18 -22.61
CA ARG A 111 -7.34 9.63 -22.75
C ARG A 111 -8.34 10.42 -21.90
N SER A 112 -9.62 10.04 -21.95
CA SER A 112 -10.67 10.68 -21.15
C SER A 112 -10.42 10.49 -19.65
N LEU A 113 -10.05 9.28 -19.22
CA LEU A 113 -9.67 8.99 -17.84
C LEU A 113 -8.53 9.90 -17.36
N VAL A 114 -7.45 9.99 -18.14
CA VAL A 114 -6.27 10.78 -17.79
C VAL A 114 -6.59 12.27 -17.71
N LYS A 115 -7.17 12.83 -18.78
CA LYS A 115 -7.40 14.28 -18.93
C LYS A 115 -8.57 14.83 -18.11
N ASN A 116 -9.63 14.04 -17.92
CA ASN A 116 -10.89 14.53 -17.34
C ASN A 116 -11.13 14.05 -15.90
N LYS A 117 -10.39 13.04 -15.42
CA LYS A 117 -10.62 12.43 -14.09
C LYS A 117 -9.35 12.31 -13.25
N LEU A 118 -8.33 11.59 -13.72
CA LEU A 118 -7.18 11.16 -12.93
C LEU A 118 -6.30 12.34 -12.48
N PHE A 119 -5.70 13.08 -13.42
CA PHE A 119 -4.88 14.25 -13.08
C PHE A 119 -5.70 15.40 -12.47
N PRO A 120 -6.90 15.77 -12.99
CA PRO A 120 -7.72 16.81 -12.37
C PRO A 120 -8.08 16.54 -10.91
N GLN A 121 -8.37 15.28 -10.53
CA GLN A 121 -8.66 14.94 -9.13
C GLN A 121 -7.40 14.95 -8.26
N ALA A 122 -6.28 14.42 -8.74
CA ALA A 122 -5.00 14.45 -8.01
C ALA A 122 -4.56 15.90 -7.74
N ILE A 123 -4.62 16.75 -8.76
CA ILE A 123 -4.24 18.17 -8.67
C ILE A 123 -5.21 18.93 -7.79
N SER A 124 -6.53 18.79 -7.99
CA SER A 124 -7.51 19.49 -7.13
C SER A 124 -7.36 19.12 -5.65
N TYR A 125 -6.94 17.90 -5.33
CA TYR A 125 -6.58 17.52 -3.96
C TYR A 125 -5.32 18.26 -3.47
N LEU A 126 -4.25 18.29 -4.27
CA LEU A 126 -2.98 18.96 -3.91
C LEU A 126 -3.11 20.49 -3.78
N GLU A 127 -3.84 21.17 -4.68
CA GLU A 127 -4.09 22.62 -4.63
C GLU A 127 -4.95 23.04 -3.42
N LYS A 128 -5.82 22.15 -2.94
CA LYS A 128 -6.58 22.33 -1.68
C LYS A 128 -5.75 22.01 -0.43
N THR A 129 -4.75 21.15 -0.57
CA THR A 129 -3.88 20.70 0.52
C THR A 129 -2.73 21.67 0.76
N PHE A 130 -2.22 22.33 -0.28
CA PHE A 130 -1.06 23.21 -0.19
C PHE A 130 -1.35 24.64 -0.66
N GLN A 131 -0.89 25.60 0.13
CA GLN A 131 -0.74 27.00 -0.24
C GLN A 131 0.73 27.26 -0.60
N VAL A 132 0.98 28.21 -1.50
CA VAL A 132 2.32 28.54 -1.98
C VAL A 132 2.87 29.78 -1.29
N ARG A 133 4.12 29.70 -0.83
CA ARG A 133 4.81 30.84 -0.22
C ARG A 133 5.53 31.63 -1.31
N ARG A 134 5.16 32.90 -1.49
CA ARG A 134 5.58 33.76 -2.61
C ARG A 134 5.16 33.15 -3.96
N PRO A 135 3.88 33.30 -4.36
CA PRO A 135 3.39 32.79 -5.64
C PRO A 135 4.18 33.37 -6.82
N ALA A 136 4.36 32.55 -7.86
CA ALA A 136 4.83 33.00 -9.16
C ALA A 136 3.63 33.47 -9.99
N GLY A 137 3.74 34.53 -10.80
CA GLY A 137 2.66 34.90 -11.72
C GLY A 137 2.78 34.11 -13.01
N THR A 138 3.82 34.46 -13.75
CA THR A 138 4.15 33.87 -15.04
C THR A 138 5.44 33.08 -14.93
N ILE A 139 5.39 31.79 -15.29
CA ILE A 139 6.56 30.93 -15.39
C ILE A 139 7.07 30.94 -16.84
N LEU A 140 8.31 31.41 -17.01
CA LEU A 140 9.12 31.24 -18.21
C LEU A 140 10.33 30.39 -17.83
N LEU A 141 10.44 29.21 -18.42
CA LEU A 141 11.45 28.21 -18.11
C LEU A 141 12.76 28.49 -18.86
N SER A 142 13.91 28.24 -18.23
CA SER A 142 15.19 28.42 -18.90
C SER A 142 15.46 27.29 -19.89
N ARG A 143 16.13 27.58 -21.00
CA ARG A 143 16.52 26.59 -22.01
C ARG A 143 17.71 25.74 -21.55
N GLN A 144 17.73 24.50 -22.00
CA GLN A 144 18.89 23.63 -21.90
C GLN A 144 19.96 24.04 -22.92
N CYS A 145 21.24 23.91 -22.57
CA CYS A 145 22.35 24.12 -23.51
C CYS A 145 22.71 22.82 -24.22
N ALA A 146 23.06 22.87 -25.52
CA ALA A 146 23.37 21.68 -26.31
C ALA A 146 24.53 20.84 -25.74
N THR A 147 25.45 21.49 -25.01
CA THR A 147 26.61 20.88 -24.34
C THR A 147 26.44 20.75 -22.82
N ASN A 148 25.28 21.09 -22.26
CA ASN A 148 25.04 21.26 -20.80
C ASN A 148 26.06 22.18 -20.07
N GLN A 149 26.79 23.04 -20.81
CA GLN A 149 27.73 23.99 -20.25
C GLN A 149 27.11 25.39 -20.12
N TYR A 150 27.09 25.91 -18.89
CA TYR A 150 26.44 27.16 -18.53
C TYR A 150 27.45 28.20 -18.01
N LEU A 151 27.27 29.44 -18.42
CA LEU A 151 27.94 30.62 -17.90
C LEU A 151 26.94 31.51 -17.16
N ARG A 152 27.44 32.28 -16.20
CA ARG A 152 26.71 33.35 -15.51
C ARG A 152 27.53 34.62 -15.51
N LYS A 153 26.84 35.76 -15.60
CA LYS A 153 27.42 37.06 -15.34
C LYS A 153 27.19 37.41 -13.87
N GLU A 154 28.16 38.11 -13.29
CA GLU A 154 27.90 38.85 -12.07
C GLU A 154 26.78 39.88 -12.33
N ASN A 155 25.79 39.95 -11.44
CA ASN A 155 24.61 40.81 -11.51
C ASN A 155 23.64 40.59 -12.69
N ASP A 156 23.74 39.49 -13.45
CA ASP A 156 22.69 39.05 -14.39
C ASP A 156 21.99 37.80 -13.86
N PRO A 157 20.66 37.78 -13.69
CA PRO A 157 19.96 36.60 -13.18
C PRO A 157 19.87 35.45 -14.19
N HIS A 158 20.15 35.69 -15.48
CA HIS A 158 20.02 34.67 -16.54
C HIS A 158 21.25 33.74 -16.62
N ARG A 159 21.01 32.51 -17.09
CA ARG A 159 22.04 31.58 -17.55
C ARG A 159 22.31 31.78 -19.04
N TYR A 160 23.55 31.55 -19.45
CA TYR A 160 24.02 31.64 -20.83
C TYR A 160 24.69 30.34 -21.24
N CYS A 161 24.50 29.87 -22.47
CA CYS A 161 25.23 28.72 -23.01
C CYS A 161 26.64 29.12 -23.50
N THR A 162 27.64 28.25 -23.29
CA THR A 162 29.00 28.43 -23.86
C THR A 162 29.03 28.27 -25.39
N GLY A 163 28.09 27.47 -25.91
CA GLY A 163 27.79 27.30 -27.32
C GLY A 163 26.33 27.66 -27.58
N GLU A 164 25.60 26.77 -28.24
CA GLU A 164 24.20 26.96 -28.62
C GLU A 164 23.23 26.37 -27.56
N CYS A 165 21.98 26.85 -27.56
CA CYS A 165 20.92 26.15 -26.83
C CYS A 165 20.62 24.82 -27.51
N ALA A 166 20.12 23.84 -26.75
CA ALA A 166 19.60 22.60 -27.31
C ALA A 166 18.40 22.89 -28.21
N GLU A 167 18.27 22.15 -29.31
CA GLU A 167 17.13 22.21 -30.25
C GLU A 167 15.79 22.03 -29.53
N HIS A 168 15.76 21.15 -28.53
CA HIS A 168 14.62 20.91 -27.66
C HIS A 168 15.07 20.92 -26.20
N THR A 169 14.42 21.75 -25.37
CA THR A 169 14.55 21.66 -23.91
C THR A 169 13.58 20.59 -23.40
N LYS A 170 14.06 19.68 -22.55
CA LYS A 170 13.25 18.58 -22.03
C LYS A 170 12.96 18.74 -20.53
N CYS A 171 11.84 18.15 -20.11
CA CYS A 171 11.49 17.94 -18.72
C CYS A 171 11.24 16.44 -18.55
N GLY A 172 12.27 15.70 -18.10
CA GLY A 172 12.28 14.25 -18.20
C GLY A 172 12.15 13.78 -19.66
N PRO A 173 11.23 12.86 -20.00
CA PRO A 173 11.05 12.38 -21.36
C PRO A 173 10.27 13.35 -22.27
N ILE A 174 9.64 14.39 -21.72
CA ILE A 174 8.73 15.30 -22.45
C ILE A 174 9.48 16.52 -22.98
N ILE A 175 9.17 16.94 -24.21
CA ILE A 175 9.68 18.20 -24.79
C ILE A 175 8.85 19.36 -24.25
N VAL A 176 9.52 20.40 -23.75
CA VAL A 176 8.87 21.62 -23.27
C VAL A 176 8.46 22.49 -24.47
N PRO A 177 7.19 22.95 -24.57
CA PRO A 177 6.75 23.86 -25.62
C PRO A 177 7.56 25.16 -25.68
N GLU A 178 7.82 25.64 -26.90
CA GLU A 178 8.68 26.80 -27.17
C GLU A 178 8.13 28.10 -26.56
N GLU A 179 6.81 28.23 -26.45
CA GLU A 179 6.11 29.34 -25.81
C GLU A 179 6.27 29.40 -24.29
N HIS A 180 6.71 28.31 -23.65
CA HIS A 180 7.02 28.24 -22.23
C HIS A 180 8.48 28.58 -21.91
N LEU A 181 9.34 28.68 -22.93
CA LEU A 181 10.78 28.86 -22.79
C LEU A 181 11.20 30.33 -22.92
N GLN A 182 12.16 30.73 -22.10
CA GLN A 182 12.90 31.99 -22.23
C GLN A 182 13.63 32.05 -23.59
N GLN A 183 13.88 33.25 -24.10
CA GLN A 183 14.73 33.44 -25.27
C GLN A 183 16.11 32.81 -25.05
N CYS A 184 16.64 32.13 -26.07
CA CYS A 184 17.97 31.51 -25.99
C CYS A 184 19.06 32.57 -25.75
N ARG A 185 20.02 32.28 -24.87
CA ARG A 185 21.11 33.19 -24.49
C ARG A 185 22.45 32.49 -24.62
N VAL A 186 23.35 33.03 -25.42
CA VAL A 186 24.60 32.36 -25.84
C VAL A 186 25.81 33.29 -25.75
N CYS A 187 26.96 32.73 -25.39
CA CYS A 187 28.26 33.39 -25.36
C CYS A 187 29.15 32.78 -26.46
N ARG A 188 29.20 33.37 -27.67
CA ARG A 188 29.98 32.79 -28.78
C ARG A 188 31.47 32.66 -28.39
N GLY A 189 31.98 31.43 -28.41
CA GLY A 189 33.36 31.13 -28.00
C GLY A 189 33.60 31.17 -26.48
N GLY A 190 32.54 31.04 -25.66
CA GLY A 190 32.63 31.02 -24.20
C GLY A 190 33.06 32.34 -23.55
N LYS A 191 33.05 33.46 -24.30
CA LYS A 191 33.49 34.78 -23.86
C LYS A 191 32.43 35.84 -24.09
N TRP A 192 32.53 36.96 -23.36
CA TRP A 192 31.72 38.15 -23.55
C TRP A 192 32.09 38.86 -24.88
N PRO A 193 31.15 39.53 -25.56
CA PRO A 193 29.74 39.74 -25.17
C PRO A 193 28.84 38.54 -25.49
N CYS A 194 28.01 38.17 -24.52
CA CYS A 194 26.94 37.20 -24.72
C CYS A 194 25.65 37.90 -25.16
N GLY A 195 24.85 37.25 -26.00
CA GLY A 195 23.64 37.82 -26.60
C GLY A 195 22.44 36.91 -26.51
N ALA A 196 21.24 37.49 -26.60
CA ALA A 196 20.01 36.74 -26.80
C ALA A 196 19.82 36.45 -28.31
N VAL A 197 19.36 35.25 -28.64
CA VAL A 197 19.21 34.73 -30.00
C VAL A 197 17.91 33.95 -30.17
N GLY A 198 17.43 33.84 -31.40
CA GLY A 198 16.16 33.17 -31.70
C GLY A 198 14.93 33.97 -31.23
N VAL A 199 13.80 33.29 -31.12
CA VAL A 199 12.49 33.87 -30.78
C VAL A 199 12.56 34.59 -29.43
N PRO A 200 12.08 35.86 -29.32
CA PRO A 200 11.98 36.56 -28.04
C PRO A 200 11.14 35.81 -27.00
N ASP A 201 11.28 36.19 -25.73
CA ASP A 201 10.41 35.72 -24.65
C ASP A 201 8.94 35.84 -25.08
N GLN A 202 8.24 34.71 -25.17
CA GLN A 202 6.80 34.69 -25.27
C GLN A 202 6.17 34.94 -23.89
N GLU A 203 4.85 34.78 -23.80
CA GLU A 203 4.13 35.06 -22.57
C GLU A 203 4.36 34.04 -21.46
N GLY A 204 4.82 32.82 -21.76
CA GLY A 204 5.02 31.77 -20.77
C GLY A 204 3.71 31.23 -20.17
N VAL A 205 3.83 30.45 -19.10
CA VAL A 205 2.67 29.87 -18.41
C VAL A 205 2.15 30.86 -17.36
N ARG A 206 0.99 31.46 -17.62
CA ARG A 206 0.32 32.39 -16.68
C ARG A 206 -0.35 31.67 -15.50
N ASP A 207 -0.50 32.39 -14.40
CA ASP A 207 -1.21 32.01 -13.19
C ASP A 207 -0.79 30.64 -12.63
N ALA A 208 0.53 30.40 -12.63
CA ALA A 208 1.14 29.11 -12.32
C ALA A 208 2.25 29.25 -11.28
N ASP A 209 2.23 28.35 -10.29
CA ASP A 209 3.29 28.20 -9.30
C ASP A 209 4.17 26.97 -9.57
N PHE A 210 3.59 25.99 -10.28
CA PHE A 210 4.25 24.80 -10.79
C PHE A 210 3.63 24.40 -12.15
N VAL A 211 4.47 24.01 -13.11
CA VAL A 211 4.03 23.47 -14.40
C VAL A 211 4.30 21.97 -14.45
N LEU A 212 3.26 21.16 -14.63
CA LEU A 212 3.35 19.71 -14.70
C LEU A 212 3.16 19.23 -16.15
N TYR A 213 4.23 18.74 -16.75
CA TYR A 213 4.19 18.12 -18.08
C TYR A 213 3.72 16.67 -17.95
N VAL A 214 2.61 16.30 -18.58
CA VAL A 214 1.96 14.99 -18.44
C VAL A 214 2.06 14.20 -19.74
N GLY A 215 2.70 13.03 -19.70
CA GLY A 215 2.91 12.17 -20.87
C GLY A 215 2.46 10.73 -20.66
N ALA A 216 2.34 9.99 -21.76
CA ALA A 216 2.19 8.55 -21.76
C ALA A 216 3.17 7.92 -22.77
N LEU A 217 4.46 8.11 -22.51
CA LEU A 217 5.55 7.64 -23.35
C LEU A 217 6.00 6.24 -22.91
N ALA A 218 6.14 5.32 -23.87
CA ALA A 218 6.67 3.97 -23.67
C ALA A 218 8.21 4.00 -23.57
N THR A 219 8.73 4.64 -22.52
CA THR A 219 10.17 4.73 -22.21
C THR A 219 10.74 3.42 -21.68
N GLU A 220 12.07 3.27 -21.66
CA GLU A 220 12.77 2.13 -21.02
C GLU A 220 12.33 1.89 -19.57
N ARG A 221 12.01 2.96 -18.82
CA ARG A 221 11.46 2.84 -17.45
C ARG A 221 10.13 2.07 -17.41
N CYS A 222 9.32 2.14 -18.46
CA CYS A 222 8.09 1.37 -18.61
C CYS A 222 8.31 -0.07 -19.09
N SER A 223 9.56 -0.44 -19.42
CA SER A 223 9.96 -1.82 -19.70
C SER A 223 10.38 -2.58 -18.43
N HIS A 224 10.60 -1.89 -17.32
CA HIS A 224 10.68 -2.53 -16.01
C HIS A 224 9.28 -2.93 -15.53
N GLU A 225 9.15 -4.15 -15.03
CA GLU A 225 7.87 -4.67 -14.56
C GLU A 225 7.27 -3.78 -13.46
N ASN A 226 5.96 -3.56 -13.54
CA ASN A 226 5.12 -2.93 -12.51
C ASN A 226 5.26 -1.42 -12.27
N ILE A 227 6.05 -0.67 -13.05
CA ILE A 227 6.03 0.80 -12.97
C ILE A 227 4.76 1.34 -13.65
N ILE A 228 3.77 1.76 -12.85
CA ILE A 228 2.51 2.36 -13.35
C ILE A 228 2.77 3.77 -13.92
N SER A 229 3.55 4.55 -13.19
CA SER A 229 3.88 5.94 -13.49
C SER A 229 5.17 6.33 -12.79
N TYR A 230 5.81 7.40 -13.26
CA TYR A 230 6.92 8.03 -12.56
C TYR A 230 6.91 9.55 -12.80
N ALA A 231 7.35 10.34 -11.83
CA ALA A 231 7.46 11.79 -11.93
C ALA A 231 8.71 12.35 -11.25
N ALA A 232 9.14 13.53 -11.70
CA ALA A 232 10.16 14.30 -10.99
C ALA A 232 10.09 15.80 -11.37
N TYR A 233 10.81 16.61 -10.61
CA TYR A 233 11.10 18.00 -10.98
C TYR A 233 12.13 18.07 -12.10
N CYS A 234 12.16 19.19 -12.84
CA CYS A 234 13.16 19.44 -13.88
C CYS A 234 13.71 20.88 -13.84
N GLN A 235 13.00 21.84 -13.24
CA GLN A 235 13.51 23.21 -13.05
C GLN A 235 13.17 23.78 -11.67
N GLN A 236 14.12 24.52 -11.07
CA GLN A 236 14.00 25.14 -9.75
C GLN A 236 14.24 26.66 -9.83
N GLU A 237 13.42 27.46 -9.15
CA GLU A 237 13.50 28.93 -9.18
C GLU A 237 14.67 29.50 -8.34
N ALA A 238 15.19 30.66 -8.75
CA ALA A 238 16.39 31.24 -8.17
C ALA A 238 16.24 31.79 -6.73
N LYS A 239 15.03 32.19 -6.31
CA LYS A 239 14.82 32.93 -5.06
C LYS A 239 14.58 32.00 -3.88
N MET A 240 13.70 31.01 -4.04
CA MET A 240 13.34 30.05 -2.99
C MET A 240 13.95 28.64 -3.21
N ASP A 241 14.62 28.37 -4.33
CA ASP A 241 15.04 27.02 -4.74
C ASP A 241 13.86 26.04 -4.98
N ARG A 242 12.63 26.56 -5.01
CA ARG A 242 11.39 25.79 -5.18
C ARG A 242 11.32 25.16 -6.58
N PRO A 243 10.93 23.88 -6.72
CA PRO A 243 10.52 23.31 -8.00
C PRO A 243 9.41 24.14 -8.64
N ILE A 244 9.57 24.48 -9.92
CA ILE A 244 8.58 25.26 -10.69
C ILE A 244 8.14 24.56 -11.97
N ALA A 245 8.87 23.53 -12.38
CA ALA A 245 8.43 22.61 -13.41
C ALA A 245 8.87 21.19 -13.08
N GLY A 246 8.02 20.25 -13.44
CA GLY A 246 8.28 18.82 -13.39
C GLY A 246 7.41 18.08 -14.40
N TYR A 247 7.59 16.77 -14.47
CA TYR A 247 6.87 15.91 -15.38
C TYR A 247 6.27 14.72 -14.63
N ALA A 248 5.18 14.16 -15.16
CA ALA A 248 4.63 12.87 -14.76
C ALA A 248 4.32 12.04 -16.01
N ASN A 249 4.91 10.86 -16.11
CA ASN A 249 4.70 9.95 -17.23
C ASN A 249 3.94 8.70 -16.78
N LEU A 250 2.80 8.41 -17.42
CA LEU A 250 2.06 7.16 -17.23
C LEU A 250 2.55 6.11 -18.22
N CYS A 251 2.84 4.89 -17.77
CA CYS A 251 3.21 3.82 -18.70
C CYS A 251 1.97 3.31 -19.45
N PRO A 252 1.87 3.43 -20.79
CA PRO A 252 0.59 3.28 -21.53
C PRO A 252 -0.17 1.97 -21.29
N ASN A 253 0.58 0.88 -21.12
CA ASN A 253 0.04 -0.46 -20.88
C ASN A 253 -0.54 -0.61 -19.46
N MET A 254 -0.01 0.14 -18.49
CA MET A 254 -0.44 0.14 -17.08
C MET A 254 -1.62 1.08 -16.80
N ILE A 255 -2.05 1.89 -17.78
CA ILE A 255 -3.24 2.73 -17.64
C ILE A 255 -4.49 1.85 -17.72
N SER A 256 -5.13 1.60 -16.58
CA SER A 256 -6.35 0.81 -16.46
C SER A 256 -7.60 1.69 -16.48
N THR A 257 -8.63 1.27 -17.21
CA THR A 257 -9.95 1.92 -17.23
C THR A 257 -10.94 1.30 -16.22
N GLN A 258 -10.51 0.26 -15.49
CA GLN A 258 -11.35 -0.48 -14.56
C GLN A 258 -11.69 0.35 -13.30
N PRO A 259 -12.97 0.52 -12.92
CA PRO A 259 -13.37 1.38 -11.80
C PRO A 259 -12.70 1.06 -10.46
N GLN A 260 -12.45 -0.22 -10.18
CA GLN A 260 -11.84 -0.70 -8.94
C GLN A 260 -10.34 -0.34 -8.82
N GLU A 261 -9.63 -0.17 -9.93
CA GLU A 261 -8.21 0.22 -9.94
C GLU A 261 -8.01 1.75 -9.87
N PHE A 262 -9.08 2.53 -10.11
CA PHE A 262 -9.03 3.99 -10.16
C PHE A 262 -8.46 4.63 -8.88
N ILE A 263 -8.84 4.14 -7.71
CA ILE A 263 -8.36 4.69 -6.41
C ILE A 263 -6.86 4.41 -6.24
N GLY A 264 -6.40 3.21 -6.63
CA GLY A 264 -4.98 2.85 -6.63
C GLY A 264 -4.17 3.76 -7.55
N MET A 265 -4.61 3.93 -8.80
CA MET A 265 -3.98 4.84 -9.76
C MET A 265 -3.97 6.30 -9.29
N LEU A 266 -5.09 6.80 -8.74
CA LEU A 266 -5.20 8.16 -8.21
C LEU A 266 -4.20 8.38 -7.06
N SER A 267 -4.05 7.40 -6.16
CA SER A 267 -3.05 7.47 -5.09
C SER A 267 -1.62 7.43 -5.63
N THR A 268 -1.32 6.66 -6.68
CA THR A 268 0.01 6.69 -7.30
C THR A 268 0.29 8.04 -7.96
N VAL A 269 -0.66 8.62 -8.71
CA VAL A 269 -0.45 9.96 -9.31
C VAL A 269 -0.26 11.04 -8.23
N LYS A 270 -0.96 10.98 -7.09
CA LYS A 270 -0.66 11.87 -5.94
C LYS A 270 0.79 11.72 -5.45
N HIS A 271 1.24 10.48 -5.23
CA HIS A 271 2.59 10.15 -4.76
C HIS A 271 3.68 10.67 -5.70
N GLU A 272 3.55 10.38 -7.00
CA GLU A 272 4.46 10.86 -8.04
C GLU A 272 4.55 12.41 -8.08
N ILE A 273 3.41 13.11 -8.03
CA ILE A 273 3.43 14.58 -8.04
C ILE A 273 4.08 15.13 -6.76
N ILE A 274 3.97 14.46 -5.61
CA ILE A 274 4.66 14.87 -4.37
C ILE A 274 6.19 14.78 -4.50
N HIS A 275 6.73 13.77 -5.19
CA HIS A 275 8.16 13.72 -5.53
C HIS A 275 8.59 14.90 -6.43
N ALA A 276 7.74 15.29 -7.38
CA ALA A 276 8.01 16.43 -8.26
C ALA A 276 7.84 17.81 -7.56
N LEU A 277 7.03 17.89 -6.51
CA LEU A 277 6.82 19.12 -5.71
C LEU A 277 7.84 19.31 -4.59
N GLY A 278 8.31 18.24 -3.93
CA GLY A 278 9.27 18.43 -2.84
C GLY A 278 9.88 17.22 -2.16
N PHE A 279 9.19 16.08 -2.05
CA PHE A 279 9.73 14.91 -1.34
C PHE A 279 10.67 14.13 -2.26
N SER A 280 11.94 14.53 -2.33
CA SER A 280 12.96 13.84 -3.12
C SER A 280 14.33 14.10 -2.50
N ALA A 281 15.20 13.09 -2.43
CA ALA A 281 16.51 13.21 -1.80
C ALA A 281 17.38 14.31 -2.44
N GLY A 282 17.24 14.52 -3.76
CA GLY A 282 17.90 15.62 -4.49
C GLY A 282 17.40 17.03 -4.13
N LEU A 283 16.26 17.15 -3.42
CA LEU A 283 15.68 18.41 -2.97
C LEU A 283 15.97 18.74 -1.51
N PHE A 284 16.40 17.79 -0.67
CA PHE A 284 16.64 18.01 0.77
C PHE A 284 17.67 19.13 1.04
N ALA A 285 18.74 19.19 0.25
CA ALA A 285 19.72 20.28 0.34
C ALA A 285 19.11 21.66 0.04
N PHE A 286 18.01 21.72 -0.72
CA PHE A 286 17.37 22.95 -1.13
C PHE A 286 16.32 23.49 -0.14
N TYR A 287 15.95 22.71 0.90
CA TYR A 287 14.96 23.11 1.89
C TYR A 287 15.33 24.40 2.65
N ARG A 288 14.30 25.11 3.08
CA ARG A 288 14.39 26.42 3.73
C ARG A 288 13.59 26.45 5.03
N ASP A 289 14.03 27.29 5.96
CA ASP A 289 13.29 27.53 7.20
C ASP A 289 11.98 28.29 6.95
N LYS A 290 11.18 28.43 8.02
CA LYS A 290 9.93 29.19 8.02
C LYS A 290 10.10 30.66 7.57
N ASP A 291 11.29 31.25 7.67
CA ASP A 291 11.56 32.64 7.33
C ASP A 291 12.12 32.77 5.88
N GLY A 292 12.39 31.63 5.24
CA GLY A 292 12.84 31.50 3.86
C GLY A 292 14.37 31.43 3.69
N ASN A 293 15.12 31.25 4.78
CA ASN A 293 16.58 31.09 4.72
C ASN A 293 16.95 29.63 4.38
N PRO A 294 18.03 29.37 3.61
CA PRO A 294 18.53 28.02 3.38
C PRO A 294 18.87 27.28 4.69
N LEU A 295 18.36 26.05 4.86
CA LEU A 295 18.78 25.17 5.96
C LEU A 295 20.19 24.61 5.73
N THR A 296 20.62 24.54 4.47
CA THR A 296 21.94 24.09 4.03
C THR A 296 22.71 25.25 3.43
N SER A 297 24.00 25.37 3.78
CA SER A 297 24.92 26.40 3.26
C SER A 297 24.96 26.45 1.73
N ARG A 298 25.30 27.62 1.18
CA ARG A 298 25.40 27.87 -0.27
C ARG A 298 26.79 28.40 -0.64
N PHE A 299 27.27 28.05 -1.82
CA PHE A 299 28.44 28.67 -2.45
C PHE A 299 28.05 29.98 -3.15
N ALA A 300 29.04 30.67 -3.75
CA ALA A 300 28.87 31.94 -4.43
C ALA A 300 27.92 31.89 -5.65
N ASP A 301 27.73 30.73 -6.26
CA ASP A 301 26.74 30.48 -7.33
C ASP A 301 25.29 30.32 -6.80
N GLY A 302 25.14 30.30 -5.48
CA GLY A 302 23.90 30.10 -4.74
C GLY A 302 23.48 28.65 -4.55
N LEU A 303 24.29 27.66 -4.93
CA LEU A 303 23.97 26.23 -4.81
C LEU A 303 24.62 25.60 -3.55
N PRO A 304 24.01 24.54 -2.97
CA PRO A 304 24.67 23.69 -1.99
C PRO A 304 25.81 22.86 -2.62
N LEU A 305 26.63 22.22 -1.78
CA LEU A 305 27.70 21.32 -2.25
C LEU A 305 27.11 20.15 -3.04
N PHE A 306 27.68 19.80 -4.19
CA PHE A 306 27.35 18.56 -4.89
C PHE A 306 28.24 17.41 -4.41
N ASN A 307 27.64 16.30 -4.00
CA ASN A 307 28.33 15.10 -3.53
C ASN A 307 28.36 14.06 -4.67
N TYR A 308 29.48 13.99 -5.39
CA TYR A 308 29.68 13.08 -6.51
C TYR A 308 29.57 11.58 -6.14
N SER A 309 29.78 11.21 -4.88
CA SER A 309 29.63 9.82 -4.43
C SER A 309 28.17 9.41 -4.22
N LEU A 310 27.30 10.38 -3.89
CA LEU A 310 25.85 10.17 -3.79
C LEU A 310 25.12 10.50 -5.09
N GLY A 311 25.72 11.28 -5.99
CA GLY A 311 25.05 11.85 -7.16
C GLY A 311 24.02 12.95 -6.81
N LEU A 312 24.08 13.49 -5.59
CA LEU A 312 23.08 14.40 -5.02
C LEU A 312 23.73 15.66 -4.45
N TYR A 313 22.93 16.72 -4.31
CA TYR A 313 23.33 17.86 -3.49
C TYR A 313 23.33 17.47 -2.00
N GLN A 314 24.43 17.75 -1.31
CA GLN A 314 24.64 17.44 0.09
C GLN A 314 23.75 18.34 0.96
N TRP A 315 22.82 17.72 1.70
CA TRP A 315 22.05 18.38 2.75
C TRP A 315 22.87 18.59 4.03
N SER A 316 22.39 19.46 4.90
CA SER A 316 22.91 19.66 6.26
C SER A 316 22.19 18.81 7.30
N ASP A 317 22.81 18.66 8.47
CA ASP A 317 22.25 18.00 9.67
C ASP A 317 20.99 18.69 10.24
N LYS A 318 20.56 19.83 9.66
CA LYS A 318 19.27 20.48 9.98
C LYS A 318 18.10 19.89 9.18
N VAL A 319 18.37 19.07 8.15
CA VAL A 319 17.36 18.48 7.27
C VAL A 319 17.32 16.98 7.46
N VAL A 320 18.44 16.29 7.24
CA VAL A 320 18.55 14.83 7.42
C VAL A 320 19.82 14.51 8.22
N GLN A 321 19.69 13.64 9.23
CA GLN A 321 20.79 13.13 10.06
C GLN A 321 20.92 11.61 9.93
N LYS A 322 22.16 11.11 9.94
CA LYS A 322 22.43 9.67 10.03
C LYS A 322 22.53 9.27 11.51
N VAL A 323 21.80 8.25 11.94
CA VAL A 323 21.75 7.78 13.33
C VAL A 323 21.87 6.26 13.39
N GLU A 324 22.55 5.74 14.41
CA GLU A 324 22.56 4.30 14.70
C GLU A 324 21.52 3.98 15.79
N ARG A 325 20.65 3.00 15.50
CA ARG A 325 19.74 2.37 16.46
C ARG A 325 20.38 1.07 16.97
N LEU A 326 20.03 0.67 18.19
CA LEU A 326 20.45 -0.61 18.77
C LEU A 326 19.29 -1.59 18.71
N TRP A 327 19.41 -2.58 17.82
CA TRP A 327 18.36 -3.54 17.51
C TRP A 327 18.60 -4.89 18.16
N ASP A 328 17.58 -5.34 18.90
CA ASP A 328 17.48 -6.68 19.42
C ASP A 328 17.16 -7.65 18.28
N VAL A 329 17.97 -8.71 18.12
CA VAL A 329 17.84 -9.74 17.06
C VAL A 329 17.96 -11.14 17.68
N ARG A 330 17.80 -12.18 16.85
CA ARG A 330 17.84 -13.60 17.25
C ARG A 330 19.07 -13.95 18.11
N ASP A 331 18.87 -14.89 19.03
CA ASP A 331 19.80 -15.31 20.08
C ASP A 331 20.08 -14.23 21.16
N ASN A 332 19.12 -13.32 21.40
CA ASN A 332 19.25 -12.16 22.30
C ASN A 332 20.47 -11.26 21.99
N LYS A 333 20.88 -11.18 20.73
CA LYS A 333 21.99 -10.32 20.30
C LYS A 333 21.47 -8.90 20.07
N ILE A 334 22.35 -7.92 20.25
CA ILE A 334 22.07 -6.53 19.90
C ILE A 334 23.06 -6.11 18.80
N VAL A 335 22.55 -5.57 17.70
CA VAL A 335 23.36 -5.10 16.56
C VAL A 335 23.14 -3.61 16.32
N PRO A 336 24.15 -2.87 15.83
CA PRO A 336 23.95 -1.52 15.33
C PRO A 336 23.20 -1.58 14.00
N HIS A 337 22.16 -0.77 13.85
CA HIS A 337 21.39 -0.62 12.62
C HIS A 337 21.34 0.86 12.23
N THR A 338 21.75 1.18 11.00
CA THR A 338 21.85 2.56 10.50
C THR A 338 20.54 3.02 9.89
N VAL A 339 20.05 4.19 10.32
CA VAL A 339 18.87 4.87 9.75
C VAL A 339 19.20 6.32 9.38
N TYR A 340 18.41 6.87 8.47
CA TYR A 340 18.42 8.31 8.17
C TYR A 340 17.14 8.94 8.72
N LEU A 341 17.29 9.98 9.54
CA LEU A 341 16.19 10.73 10.14
C LEU A 341 16.00 12.03 9.39
N LEU A 342 14.77 12.32 8.94
CA LEU A 342 14.38 13.66 8.55
C LEU A 342 13.96 14.43 9.81
N VAL A 343 14.77 15.44 10.17
CA VAL A 343 14.77 16.11 11.49
C VAL A 343 14.18 17.52 11.47
N THR A 344 13.44 17.86 10.40
CA THR A 344 12.83 19.19 10.27
C THR A 344 11.69 19.39 11.28
N PRO A 345 11.43 20.63 11.76
CA PRO A 345 10.69 20.84 13.00
C PRO A 345 9.25 20.28 13.01
N ARG A 346 8.50 20.42 11.92
CA ARG A 346 7.10 19.97 11.87
C ARG A 346 7.00 18.47 11.65
N VAL A 347 7.93 17.89 10.88
CA VAL A 347 8.03 16.43 10.73
C VAL A 347 8.32 15.79 12.08
N VAL A 348 9.27 16.34 12.84
CA VAL A 348 9.54 15.93 14.23
C VAL A 348 8.27 16.05 15.08
N ASP A 349 7.58 17.19 15.07
CA ASP A 349 6.40 17.41 15.90
C ASP A 349 5.21 16.49 15.55
N GLU A 350 4.90 16.30 14.27
CA GLU A 350 3.80 15.41 13.85
C GLU A 350 4.17 13.93 14.05
N ALA A 351 5.43 13.51 13.84
CA ALA A 351 5.89 12.16 14.16
C ALA A 351 5.80 11.86 15.67
N ARG A 352 6.25 12.80 16.52
CA ARG A 352 6.13 12.70 18.00
C ARG A 352 4.68 12.52 18.44
N LYS A 353 3.75 13.31 17.86
CA LYS A 353 2.30 13.20 18.12
C LYS A 353 1.72 11.89 17.60
N HIS A 354 2.12 11.46 16.40
CA HIS A 354 1.64 10.24 15.77
C HIS A 354 1.99 9.00 16.60
N PHE A 355 3.27 8.79 16.91
CA PHE A 355 3.73 7.63 17.68
C PHE A 355 3.51 7.76 19.19
N ASN A 356 3.14 8.94 19.70
CA ASN A 356 3.17 9.27 21.13
C ASN A 356 4.57 9.04 21.76
N CYS A 357 5.61 9.58 21.12
CA CYS A 357 6.99 9.49 21.59
C CYS A 357 7.64 10.89 21.68
N PRO A 358 7.61 11.57 22.85
CA PRO A 358 8.13 12.94 22.98
C PRO A 358 9.64 13.10 22.71
N ILE A 359 10.43 12.03 22.86
CA ILE A 359 11.90 12.04 22.69
C ILE A 359 12.35 11.62 21.29
N LEU A 360 11.43 11.47 20.33
CA LEU A 360 11.80 11.11 18.95
C LEU A 360 12.59 12.26 18.30
N GLU A 361 13.71 11.94 17.62
CA GLU A 361 14.63 12.94 17.06
C GLU A 361 14.24 13.40 15.65
N GLY A 362 13.52 12.56 14.90
CA GLY A 362 13.09 12.78 13.51
C GLY A 362 12.28 11.58 13.01
N MET A 363 11.75 11.69 11.80
CA MET A 363 11.07 10.57 11.14
C MET A 363 12.07 9.77 10.30
N GLU A 364 12.06 8.45 10.43
CA GLU A 364 12.94 7.56 9.65
C GLU A 364 12.53 7.56 8.17
N LEU A 365 13.53 7.82 7.31
CA LEU A 365 13.48 7.62 5.87
C LEU A 365 13.87 6.18 5.55
N GLU A 366 13.27 5.65 4.49
CA GLU A 366 13.55 4.36 3.90
C GLU A 366 15.06 4.12 3.70
N ASN A 367 15.56 2.96 4.13
CA ASN A 367 16.97 2.56 4.03
C ASN A 367 17.22 1.33 3.13
N GLN A 368 16.18 0.77 2.51
CA GLN A 368 16.26 -0.40 1.62
C GLN A 368 15.68 -0.14 0.21
N GLY A 369 15.55 -1.19 -0.61
CA GLY A 369 15.04 -1.10 -2.00
C GLY A 369 16.00 -0.48 -3.03
N GLY A 370 17.13 0.09 -2.58
CA GLY A 370 18.17 0.72 -3.41
C GLY A 370 17.88 2.19 -3.72
N MET A 371 18.75 2.85 -4.50
CA MET A 371 18.78 4.31 -4.69
C MET A 371 17.45 4.99 -5.10
N GLY A 372 16.52 4.26 -5.72
CA GLY A 372 15.21 4.77 -6.11
C GLY A 372 14.12 4.64 -5.03
N THR A 373 14.43 3.98 -3.92
CA THR A 373 13.53 3.72 -2.80
C THR A 373 14.11 4.36 -1.54
N GLU A 374 15.38 4.06 -1.23
CA GLU A 374 16.20 4.67 -0.18
C GLU A 374 16.14 6.20 -0.20
N LEU A 375 16.06 6.84 0.97
CA LEU A 375 16.00 8.30 1.22
C LEU A 375 14.81 9.07 0.61
N ASN A 376 14.13 8.51 -0.39
CA ASN A 376 13.07 9.19 -1.14
C ASN A 376 11.67 8.93 -0.58
N HIS A 377 11.57 8.00 0.37
CA HIS A 377 10.33 7.52 0.96
C HIS A 377 10.44 7.49 2.49
N TRP A 378 9.29 7.37 3.14
CA TRP A 378 9.24 7.03 4.56
C TRP A 378 9.50 5.56 4.81
N GLU A 379 10.11 5.28 5.96
CA GLU A 379 10.35 3.93 6.47
C GLU A 379 9.05 3.12 6.58
N LYS A 380 8.91 2.05 5.78
CA LYS A 380 7.66 1.29 5.70
C LYS A 380 7.37 0.50 6.98
N ARG A 381 8.38 -0.01 7.69
CA ARG A 381 8.22 -0.67 9.01
C ARG A 381 7.42 0.22 9.97
N LEU A 382 7.60 1.54 9.86
CA LEU A 382 7.04 2.52 10.79
C LEU A 382 5.77 3.21 10.31
N LEU A 383 5.51 3.32 9.01
CA LEU A 383 4.34 4.03 8.47
C LEU A 383 3.47 3.21 7.47
N GLU A 384 3.87 1.99 7.09
CA GLU A 384 3.18 0.99 6.25
C GLU A 384 2.31 1.52 5.09
N ASN A 385 1.04 1.89 5.34
CA ASN A 385 0.11 2.37 4.32
C ASN A 385 0.15 3.89 4.12
N GLU A 386 1.16 4.60 4.63
CA GLU A 386 1.37 5.99 4.27
C GLU A 386 1.74 6.11 2.78
N ALA A 387 1.12 7.08 2.10
CA ALA A 387 1.16 7.23 0.66
C ALA A 387 2.58 7.41 0.08
N MET A 388 3.55 7.87 0.86
CA MET A 388 4.95 8.09 0.50
C MET A 388 5.91 7.03 1.09
N THR A 389 5.42 5.86 1.50
CA THR A 389 6.28 4.69 1.71
C THR A 389 6.75 4.11 0.36
N GLY A 390 7.87 3.37 0.37
CA GLY A 390 8.53 2.86 -0.83
C GLY A 390 7.83 1.71 -1.56
N SER A 391 6.49 1.55 -1.46
CA SER A 391 5.77 0.47 -2.16
C SER A 391 4.32 0.79 -2.50
N HIS A 392 3.79 0.07 -3.48
CA HIS A 392 2.35 0.03 -3.75
C HIS A 392 1.62 -0.84 -2.71
N THR A 393 0.86 -0.20 -1.84
CA THR A 393 -0.08 -0.88 -0.92
C THR A 393 -1.52 -0.41 -1.08
N GLN A 394 -2.44 -1.23 -0.58
CA GLN A 394 -3.86 -0.93 -0.54
C GLN A 394 -4.15 0.12 0.53
N ASN A 395 -5.24 0.86 0.37
CA ASN A 395 -5.68 1.86 1.36
C ASN A 395 -4.59 2.87 1.75
N ARG A 396 -3.78 3.32 0.77
CA ARG A 396 -2.74 4.36 0.98
C ARG A 396 -3.35 5.69 1.46
N VAL A 397 -2.81 6.25 2.54
CA VAL A 397 -3.26 7.50 3.16
C VAL A 397 -2.19 8.59 3.10
N LEU A 398 -2.53 9.81 2.67
CA LEU A 398 -1.61 10.94 2.78
C LEU A 398 -1.71 11.55 4.18
N SER A 399 -0.73 11.24 5.03
CA SER A 399 -0.78 11.56 6.46
C SER A 399 -0.33 12.99 6.78
N ARG A 400 -0.54 13.38 8.04
CA ARG A 400 -0.01 14.62 8.62
C ARG A 400 1.52 14.71 8.54
N ILE A 401 2.24 13.59 8.54
CA ILE A 401 3.71 13.55 8.48
C ILE A 401 4.21 14.00 7.09
N THR A 402 3.59 13.51 6.01
CA THR A 402 3.93 13.98 4.64
C THR A 402 3.53 15.43 4.42
N LEU A 403 2.36 15.86 4.93
CA LEU A 403 1.98 17.28 4.88
C LEU A 403 2.98 18.17 5.63
N ALA A 404 3.49 17.72 6.78
CA ALA A 404 4.53 18.42 7.53
C ALA A 404 5.86 18.50 6.78
N LEU A 405 6.29 17.43 6.10
CA LEU A 405 7.48 17.46 5.23
C LEU A 405 7.31 18.50 4.12
N MET A 406 6.17 18.51 3.44
CA MET A 406 5.89 19.47 2.38
C MET A 406 5.88 20.91 2.91
N GLU A 407 5.48 21.13 4.16
CA GLU A 407 5.57 22.43 4.82
C GLU A 407 7.00 22.82 5.24
N ASP A 408 7.80 21.86 5.69
CA ASP A 408 9.20 22.02 6.11
C ASP A 408 10.19 22.14 4.93
N THR A 409 9.73 21.95 3.68
CA THR A 409 10.46 22.42 2.50
C THR A 409 10.75 23.94 2.55
N GLY A 410 9.91 24.69 3.28
CA GLY A 410 9.89 26.15 3.29
C GLY A 410 9.18 26.79 2.10
N TRP A 411 8.67 25.99 1.16
CA TRP A 411 8.02 26.44 -0.09
C TRP A 411 6.49 26.54 0.00
N TYR A 412 5.89 25.73 0.87
CA TYR A 412 4.44 25.58 0.98
C TYR A 412 3.94 25.83 2.42
N LYS A 413 2.63 26.06 2.56
CA LYS A 413 1.90 25.87 3.82
C LYS A 413 0.88 24.76 3.63
N ALA A 414 0.67 23.92 4.65
CA ALA A 414 -0.12 22.70 4.54
C ALA A 414 -1.45 22.86 5.29
N ASN A 415 -2.55 22.55 4.61
CA ASN A 415 -3.86 22.44 5.24
C ASN A 415 -4.03 21.03 5.84
N TYR A 416 -3.67 20.87 7.10
CA TYR A 416 -3.79 19.61 7.82
C TYR A 416 -5.24 19.10 8.02
N SER A 417 -6.28 19.85 7.62
CA SER A 417 -7.64 19.31 7.52
C SER A 417 -7.83 18.35 6.34
N MET A 418 -6.92 18.38 5.36
CA MET A 418 -6.88 17.47 4.21
C MET A 418 -6.10 16.18 4.49
N ALA A 419 -5.46 16.08 5.67
CA ALA A 419 -4.68 14.92 6.07
C ALA A 419 -5.58 13.70 6.32
N GLU A 420 -5.21 12.57 5.74
CA GLU A 420 -5.87 11.30 5.95
C GLU A 420 -5.39 10.66 7.27
N LYS A 421 -6.27 9.94 7.97
CA LYS A 421 -5.95 9.28 9.25
C LYS A 421 -5.06 8.07 8.98
N LEU A 422 -3.80 8.14 9.39
CA LEU A 422 -2.91 6.98 9.51
C LEU A 422 -3.10 6.36 10.90
N ASP A 423 -3.50 5.10 10.96
CA ASP A 423 -3.58 4.35 12.21
C ASP A 423 -2.32 3.51 12.47
N TRP A 424 -1.57 3.13 11.44
CA TRP A 424 -0.34 2.35 11.59
C TRP A 424 0.67 3.04 12.51
N GLY A 425 1.16 2.33 13.53
CA GLY A 425 2.11 2.85 14.52
C GLY A 425 1.54 3.89 15.50
N ARG A 426 0.29 4.34 15.31
CA ARG A 426 -0.28 5.47 16.08
C ARG A 426 -0.36 5.13 17.57
N GLY A 427 0.26 5.97 18.40
CA GLY A 427 0.26 5.84 19.85
C GLY A 427 1.14 4.72 20.43
N MET A 428 1.92 4.01 19.61
CA MET A 428 2.66 2.79 20.02
C MET A 428 3.94 3.04 20.85
N GLY A 429 4.29 4.30 21.08
CA GLY A 429 5.37 4.74 21.96
C GLY A 429 6.77 4.64 21.35
N CYS A 430 7.75 5.09 22.13
CA CYS A 430 9.14 5.18 21.67
C CYS A 430 9.79 3.83 21.34
N ASP A 431 9.39 2.75 22.00
CA ASP A 431 9.93 1.41 21.76
C ASP A 431 9.57 0.90 20.36
N PHE A 432 8.33 1.15 19.89
CA PHE A 432 7.92 0.79 18.53
C PHE A 432 8.79 1.47 17.46
N VAL A 433 9.09 2.75 17.66
CA VAL A 433 9.86 3.54 16.69
C VAL A 433 11.34 3.18 16.70
N ARG A 434 11.96 3.20 17.89
CA ARG A 434 13.42 3.22 18.07
C ARG A 434 14.06 1.84 18.21
N LYS A 435 13.27 0.77 18.35
CA LYS A 435 13.73 -0.62 18.49
C LYS A 435 13.29 -1.48 17.30
N SER A 436 13.89 -2.66 17.20
CA SER A 436 13.47 -3.68 16.23
C SER A 436 12.05 -4.17 16.49
N CYS A 437 11.37 -4.66 15.46
CA CYS A 437 10.08 -5.31 15.63
C CYS A 437 10.17 -6.56 16.52
N LYS A 438 11.31 -7.27 16.58
CA LYS A 438 11.57 -8.32 17.57
C LYS A 438 11.37 -7.82 18.99
N PHE A 439 12.06 -6.74 19.39
CA PHE A 439 11.94 -6.20 20.75
C PHE A 439 10.48 -5.93 21.09
N TRP A 440 9.76 -5.26 20.17
CA TRP A 440 8.36 -4.94 20.36
C TRP A 440 7.48 -6.20 20.48
N ILE A 441 7.65 -7.20 19.59
CA ILE A 441 6.93 -8.49 19.64
C ILE A 441 7.16 -9.19 20.97
N ASP A 442 8.42 -9.29 21.43
CA ASP A 442 8.77 -9.95 22.68
C ASP A 442 8.17 -9.22 23.89
N GLN A 443 8.08 -7.88 23.87
CA GLN A 443 7.39 -7.11 24.91
C GLN A 443 5.88 -7.38 24.92
N GLN A 444 5.21 -7.47 23.75
CA GLN A 444 3.79 -7.80 23.72
C GLN A 444 3.51 -9.24 24.17
N LYS A 445 4.35 -10.21 23.77
CA LYS A 445 4.30 -11.59 24.27
C LYS A 445 4.39 -11.65 25.78
N LYS A 446 5.37 -10.95 26.38
CA LYS A 446 5.53 -10.84 27.85
C LYS A 446 4.30 -10.23 28.53
N LYS A 447 3.68 -9.22 27.92
CA LYS A 447 2.44 -8.58 28.43
C LYS A 447 1.16 -9.38 28.13
N ARG A 448 1.24 -10.48 27.35
CA ARG A 448 0.09 -11.24 26.81
C ARG A 448 -0.90 -10.37 26.03
N GLN A 449 -0.38 -9.36 25.33
CA GLN A 449 -1.14 -8.46 24.47
C GLN A 449 -1.12 -8.95 23.02
N MET A 450 -2.05 -8.46 22.20
CA MET A 450 -2.05 -8.76 20.76
C MET A 450 -0.79 -8.21 20.09
N LEU A 451 -0.22 -8.95 19.15
CA LEU A 451 1.00 -8.55 18.43
C LEU A 451 0.74 -7.50 17.32
N SER A 452 -0.49 -7.03 17.14
CA SER A 452 -0.85 -6.06 16.08
C SER A 452 -0.06 -4.74 16.25
N PRO A 453 0.70 -4.31 15.23
CA PRO A 453 0.50 -4.62 13.81
C PRO A 453 1.32 -5.80 13.29
N TYR A 454 2.40 -6.16 13.99
CA TYR A 454 3.26 -7.28 13.67
C TYR A 454 2.58 -8.64 13.93
N CYS A 455 3.25 -9.73 13.59
CA CYS A 455 2.73 -11.09 13.79
C CYS A 455 3.84 -12.15 13.80
N ASP A 456 3.54 -13.31 14.36
CA ASP A 456 4.44 -14.48 14.42
C ASP A 456 3.77 -15.77 13.90
N THR A 457 2.60 -15.66 13.28
CA THR A 457 1.86 -16.80 12.75
C THR A 457 2.34 -17.14 11.34
N LEU A 458 2.62 -18.42 11.09
CA LEU A 458 3.02 -18.88 9.76
C LEU A 458 1.82 -18.86 8.81
N ARG A 459 2.09 -18.57 7.54
CA ARG A 459 1.12 -18.76 6.45
C ARG A 459 0.98 -20.25 6.10
N SER A 460 0.24 -20.99 6.94
CA SER A 460 -0.07 -22.41 6.81
C SER A 460 -1.37 -22.68 6.02
N ASN A 461 -1.70 -23.95 5.82
CA ASN A 461 -3.05 -24.41 5.52
C ASN A 461 -3.52 -25.31 6.68
N PRO A 462 -4.57 -24.96 7.44
CA PRO A 462 -5.42 -23.76 7.27
C PRO A 462 -4.69 -22.44 7.53
N LEU A 463 -5.23 -21.37 6.97
CA LEU A 463 -4.83 -19.98 7.22
C LEU A 463 -5.41 -19.50 8.55
N GLN A 464 -4.54 -18.97 9.40
CA GLN A 464 -4.96 -18.22 10.57
C GLN A 464 -5.20 -16.75 10.17
N LEU A 465 -6.48 -16.37 10.10
CA LEU A 465 -6.90 -15.02 9.73
C LEU A 465 -6.75 -14.06 10.92
N THR A 466 -6.47 -12.80 10.62
CA THR A 466 -6.34 -11.69 11.58
C THR A 466 -6.94 -10.43 10.96
N CYS A 467 -6.93 -9.31 11.67
CA CYS A 467 -7.33 -8.02 11.12
C CYS A 467 -6.12 -7.14 10.85
N ARG A 468 -6.19 -6.32 9.79
CA ARG A 468 -5.26 -5.19 9.63
C ARG A 468 -5.49 -4.21 10.80
N GLN A 469 -4.45 -3.44 11.16
CA GLN A 469 -4.45 -2.63 12.40
C GLN A 469 -5.60 -1.61 12.47
N ASP A 470 -6.04 -1.07 11.33
CA ASP A 470 -7.17 -0.14 11.23
C ASP A 470 -8.56 -0.83 11.19
N GLN A 471 -8.58 -2.16 11.34
CA GLN A 471 -9.77 -3.02 11.32
C GLN A 471 -10.63 -2.84 10.06
N ARG A 472 -10.06 -2.34 8.93
CA ARG A 472 -10.81 -2.17 7.67
C ARG A 472 -10.87 -3.43 6.83
N ALA A 473 -9.90 -4.32 6.98
CA ALA A 473 -9.76 -5.51 6.15
C ALA A 473 -9.37 -6.75 6.98
N VAL A 474 -9.81 -7.90 6.49
CA VAL A 474 -9.29 -9.20 6.89
C VAL A 474 -7.85 -9.32 6.37
N ALA A 475 -6.97 -9.89 7.18
CA ALA A 475 -5.54 -9.94 6.92
C ALA A 475 -4.98 -11.33 7.24
N VAL A 476 -3.80 -11.61 6.74
CA VAL A 476 -2.97 -12.75 7.12
C VAL A 476 -1.57 -12.27 7.48
N CYS A 477 -0.86 -13.00 8.32
CA CYS A 477 0.54 -12.68 8.58
C CYS A 477 1.38 -12.92 7.32
N ASN A 478 2.20 -11.94 6.94
CA ASN A 478 3.09 -12.04 5.77
C ASN A 478 4.43 -12.75 6.07
N LEU A 479 4.52 -13.45 7.21
CA LEU A 479 5.66 -14.27 7.61
C LEU A 479 5.83 -15.47 6.67
N GLN A 480 7.01 -15.61 6.07
CA GLN A 480 7.35 -16.67 5.12
C GLN A 480 8.78 -17.21 5.32
N LYS A 481 9.05 -18.38 4.74
CA LYS A 481 10.41 -18.94 4.63
C LYS A 481 11.10 -18.46 3.35
N PHE A 482 12.31 -17.94 3.48
CA PHE A 482 13.17 -17.53 2.38
C PHE A 482 14.10 -18.69 1.94
N PRO A 483 14.51 -18.77 0.65
CA PRO A 483 15.44 -19.80 0.16
C PRO A 483 16.88 -19.70 0.71
N LYS A 484 17.22 -18.56 1.32
CA LYS A 484 18.51 -18.26 1.96
C LYS A 484 18.23 -17.67 3.35
N PRO A 485 19.15 -17.81 4.31
CA PRO A 485 19.01 -17.14 5.60
C PRO A 485 19.03 -15.63 5.39
N LEU A 486 18.19 -14.92 6.15
CA LEU A 486 18.15 -13.46 6.18
C LEU A 486 19.44 -12.90 6.80
N PRO A 487 19.85 -11.66 6.47
CA PRO A 487 20.91 -10.96 7.19
C PRO A 487 20.63 -10.93 8.70
N GLN A 488 21.68 -10.99 9.52
CA GLN A 488 21.55 -11.16 10.97
C GLN A 488 20.70 -10.06 11.64
N GLU A 489 20.74 -8.84 11.11
CA GLU A 489 19.94 -7.71 11.61
C GLU A 489 18.42 -7.88 11.41
N TYR A 490 18.00 -8.72 10.46
CA TYR A 490 16.60 -9.00 10.11
C TYR A 490 16.12 -10.38 10.60
N GLN A 491 16.87 -11.05 11.49
CA GLN A 491 16.46 -12.31 12.12
C GLN A 491 15.76 -12.04 13.45
N TYR A 492 14.44 -12.17 13.48
CA TYR A 492 13.62 -11.68 14.60
C TYR A 492 13.13 -12.75 15.60
N PHE A 493 13.23 -14.03 15.27
CA PHE A 493 12.60 -15.09 16.05
C PHE A 493 13.60 -16.02 16.74
N ASP A 494 13.49 -16.13 18.07
CA ASP A 494 14.16 -17.16 18.87
C ASP A 494 13.34 -18.48 18.87
N GLU A 495 12.03 -18.38 18.66
CA GLU A 495 11.09 -19.50 18.53
C GLU A 495 9.97 -19.15 17.52
N LEU A 496 9.53 -20.16 16.76
CA LEU A 496 8.30 -20.13 15.95
C LEU A 496 7.62 -21.50 16.07
N SER A 497 6.29 -21.50 16.20
CA SER A 497 5.52 -22.74 16.40
C SER A 497 5.71 -23.71 15.22
N GLY A 498 6.23 -24.90 15.51
CA GLY A 498 6.46 -25.95 14.51
C GLY A 498 7.73 -25.81 13.66
N ILE A 499 8.60 -24.83 13.93
CA ILE A 499 9.84 -24.59 13.17
C ILE A 499 11.08 -24.99 14.00
N PRO A 500 11.98 -25.84 13.45
CA PRO A 500 13.25 -26.16 14.09
C PRO A 500 14.18 -24.94 14.22
N ALA A 501 15.04 -24.93 15.24
CA ALA A 501 15.86 -23.76 15.58
C ALA A 501 16.86 -23.39 14.47
N GLU A 502 17.36 -24.37 13.73
CA GLU A 502 18.25 -24.25 12.57
C GLU A 502 17.58 -23.58 11.36
N ASP A 503 16.25 -23.65 11.28
CA ASP A 503 15.46 -23.13 10.16
C ASP A 503 15.05 -21.67 10.39
N LEU A 504 14.92 -21.22 11.64
CA LEU A 504 14.52 -19.87 12.05
C LEU A 504 15.24 -18.71 11.31
N PRO A 505 16.56 -18.75 11.01
CA PRO A 505 17.24 -17.70 10.24
C PRO A 505 16.66 -17.45 8.84
N HIS A 506 15.84 -18.35 8.31
CA HIS A 506 15.15 -18.22 7.02
C HIS A 506 13.78 -17.58 7.12
N TYR A 507 13.29 -17.21 8.31
CA TYR A 507 11.92 -16.72 8.50
C TYR A 507 11.87 -15.21 8.79
N GLY A 508 11.06 -14.50 8.01
CA GLY A 508 10.76 -13.08 8.17
C GLY A 508 9.54 -12.66 7.37
N GLY A 509 9.13 -11.40 7.50
CA GLY A 509 8.08 -10.79 6.69
C GLY A 509 8.45 -10.76 5.20
N SER A 510 7.47 -10.93 4.32
CA SER A 510 7.68 -11.02 2.87
C SER A 510 8.05 -9.71 2.18
N VAL A 511 8.03 -8.59 2.90
CA VAL A 511 8.30 -7.24 2.36
C VAL A 511 9.67 -6.81 2.85
N GLU A 512 10.62 -6.71 1.91
CA GLU A 512 12.01 -6.28 2.17
C GLU A 512 12.02 -4.96 2.94
N ILE A 513 11.60 -3.87 2.29
CA ILE A 513 11.59 -2.48 2.77
C ILE A 513 10.76 -2.19 4.04
N ALA A 514 10.19 -3.21 4.67
CA ALA A 514 9.64 -3.12 6.02
C ALA A 514 10.62 -3.74 7.03
N ASP A 515 11.93 -3.69 6.75
CA ASP A 515 13.01 -4.39 7.44
C ASP A 515 12.79 -5.92 7.56
N TYR A 516 12.08 -6.55 6.64
CA TYR A 516 11.55 -7.92 6.80
C TYR A 516 10.74 -8.14 8.11
N CYS A 517 10.22 -7.09 8.75
CA CYS A 517 9.34 -7.24 9.91
C CYS A 517 8.01 -7.86 9.46
N PRO A 518 7.57 -8.99 10.07
CA PRO A 518 6.33 -9.64 9.69
C PRO A 518 5.11 -8.92 10.28
N PHE A 519 4.11 -8.66 9.45
CA PHE A 519 2.89 -7.95 9.82
C PHE A 519 1.61 -8.50 9.18
N SER A 520 0.48 -8.08 9.76
CA SER A 520 -0.87 -8.45 9.30
C SER A 520 -1.21 -7.68 8.01
N GLN A 521 -1.12 -8.35 6.87
CA GLN A 521 -1.28 -7.75 5.54
C GLN A 521 -2.61 -8.15 4.86
N GLU A 522 -3.22 -7.20 4.14
CA GLU A 522 -4.37 -7.46 3.27
C GLU A 522 -4.03 -8.44 2.14
N PHE A 523 -5.02 -9.20 1.70
CA PHE A 523 -4.85 -10.26 0.70
C PHE A 523 -6.00 -10.29 -0.32
N ILE A 524 -5.79 -11.03 -1.41
CA ILE A 524 -6.74 -11.20 -2.50
C ILE A 524 -7.14 -12.67 -2.60
N TRP A 525 -8.44 -12.91 -2.76
CA TRP A 525 -8.99 -14.23 -3.04
C TRP A 525 -8.92 -14.51 -4.54
N HIS A 526 -8.27 -15.60 -4.93
CA HIS A 526 -8.21 -16.05 -6.32
C HIS A 526 -8.96 -17.37 -6.50
N VAL A 527 -9.57 -17.56 -7.67
CA VAL A 527 -10.15 -18.85 -8.09
C VAL A 527 -9.60 -19.18 -9.46
N SER A 528 -8.97 -20.35 -9.60
CA SER A 528 -8.33 -20.80 -10.86
C SER A 528 -7.28 -19.82 -11.43
N GLY A 529 -6.74 -18.92 -10.60
CA GLY A 529 -5.79 -17.86 -10.99
C GLY A 529 -6.43 -16.49 -11.22
N GLU A 530 -7.74 -16.43 -11.47
CA GLU A 530 -8.46 -15.16 -11.68
C GLU A 530 -8.76 -14.45 -10.35
N TYR A 531 -8.81 -13.12 -10.38
CA TYR A 531 -9.23 -12.28 -9.25
C TYR A 531 -10.70 -12.55 -8.93
N GLN A 532 -11.03 -12.80 -7.66
CA GLN A 532 -12.42 -12.93 -7.22
C GLN A 532 -12.87 -11.72 -6.39
N ARG A 533 -12.19 -11.42 -5.29
CA ARG A 533 -12.54 -10.34 -4.35
C ARG A 533 -11.34 -9.95 -3.49
N SER A 534 -11.35 -8.72 -2.95
CA SER A 534 -10.36 -8.30 -1.95
C SER A 534 -10.80 -8.72 -0.55
N SER A 535 -10.03 -8.32 0.47
CA SER A 535 -10.29 -8.59 1.88
C SER A 535 -10.81 -7.37 2.66
N ASP A 536 -11.05 -6.24 1.99
CA ASP A 536 -11.65 -5.03 2.59
C ASP A 536 -13.11 -5.29 2.97
N CYS A 537 -13.46 -5.05 4.25
CA CYS A 537 -14.80 -5.27 4.77
C CYS A 537 -15.84 -4.28 4.24
N ARG A 538 -15.42 -3.14 3.70
CA ARG A 538 -16.32 -2.03 3.32
C ARG A 538 -16.87 -2.13 1.91
N ILE A 539 -16.25 -2.95 1.06
CA ILE A 539 -16.65 -3.21 -0.33
C ILE A 539 -17.79 -4.23 -0.33
N LEU A 540 -18.95 -3.86 -0.89
CA LEU A 540 -20.16 -4.70 -0.90
C LEU A 540 -19.97 -5.97 -1.77
N GLU A 541 -19.21 -5.81 -2.84
CA GLU A 541 -18.85 -6.84 -3.82
C GLU A 541 -18.02 -7.98 -3.21
N ASN A 542 -17.40 -7.75 -2.05
CA ASN A 542 -16.65 -8.77 -1.32
C ASN A 542 -17.54 -9.71 -0.47
N GLN A 543 -18.86 -9.51 -0.40
CA GLN A 543 -19.78 -10.33 0.42
C GLN A 543 -19.70 -11.84 0.07
N PRO A 544 -19.45 -12.75 1.04
CA PRO A 544 -19.47 -14.19 0.80
C PRO A 544 -20.81 -14.73 0.28
N ASP A 545 -20.74 -15.76 -0.57
CA ASP A 545 -21.90 -16.58 -0.98
C ASP A 545 -22.68 -17.09 0.24
N LEU A 546 -24.02 -17.12 0.15
CA LEU A 546 -24.92 -17.56 1.22
C LEU A 546 -24.54 -18.91 1.85
N PHE A 547 -24.10 -19.88 1.04
CA PHE A 547 -23.72 -21.23 1.50
C PHE A 547 -22.25 -21.35 1.94
N LYS A 548 -21.45 -20.29 1.79
CA LYS A 548 -20.04 -20.20 2.23
C LYS A 548 -19.84 -19.16 3.33
N ASN A 549 -20.90 -18.49 3.78
CA ASN A 549 -20.84 -17.47 4.81
C ASN A 549 -20.85 -18.08 6.23
N TYR A 550 -19.87 -18.95 6.52
CA TYR A 550 -19.78 -19.68 7.79
C TYR A 550 -19.74 -18.74 9.00
N GLY A 551 -19.00 -17.62 8.90
CA GLY A 551 -18.88 -16.61 9.94
C GLY A 551 -20.09 -15.69 10.13
N ALA A 552 -21.16 -15.86 9.34
CA ALA A 552 -22.30 -14.94 9.26
C ALA A 552 -21.88 -13.47 8.99
N GLU A 553 -20.79 -13.29 8.24
CA GLU A 553 -20.17 -12.01 7.90
C GLU A 553 -21.10 -11.11 7.09
N LYS A 554 -20.94 -9.80 7.28
CA LYS A 554 -21.61 -8.77 6.51
C LYS A 554 -20.59 -7.75 6.01
N TYR A 555 -20.50 -7.57 4.70
CA TYR A 555 -19.67 -6.57 4.05
C TYR A 555 -20.50 -5.33 3.69
N GLY A 556 -19.85 -4.16 3.60
CA GLY A 556 -20.48 -2.87 3.30
C GLY A 556 -19.90 -1.72 4.13
N PRO A 557 -20.27 -0.44 3.84
CA PRO A 557 -19.53 0.75 4.29
C PRO A 557 -19.38 0.92 5.81
N HIS A 558 -20.24 0.28 6.61
CA HIS A 558 -20.22 0.30 8.08
C HIS A 558 -19.65 -1.00 8.70
N SER A 559 -19.01 -1.84 7.88
CA SER A 559 -18.42 -3.11 8.30
C SER A 559 -16.92 -2.99 8.58
N VAL A 560 -16.49 -3.76 9.58
CA VAL A 560 -15.13 -3.76 10.11
C VAL A 560 -14.69 -5.20 10.38
N CYS A 561 -13.39 -5.44 10.34
CA CYS A 561 -12.81 -6.73 10.69
C CYS A 561 -12.79 -6.89 12.21
N LEU A 562 -13.38 -7.97 12.71
CA LEU A 562 -13.32 -8.37 14.12
C LEU A 562 -12.62 -9.72 14.27
N ILE A 563 -11.87 -9.88 15.36
CA ILE A 563 -11.19 -11.14 15.70
C ILE A 563 -12.22 -12.17 16.16
N GLN A 564 -12.14 -13.38 15.60
CA GLN A 564 -12.91 -14.55 15.99
C GLN A 564 -12.07 -15.37 16.97
N LYS A 565 -12.57 -15.56 18.21
CA LYS A 565 -11.85 -16.34 19.24
C LYS A 565 -11.97 -17.86 19.05
N SER A 566 -12.90 -18.29 18.22
CA SER A 566 -13.07 -19.67 17.79
C SER A 566 -13.57 -19.71 16.36
N ALA A 567 -13.30 -20.80 15.62
CA ALA A 567 -13.96 -21.07 14.35
C ALA A 567 -15.48 -20.96 14.52
N PHE A 568 -16.14 -20.29 13.58
CA PHE A 568 -17.60 -20.29 13.52
C PHE A 568 -18.10 -21.64 13.02
N VAL A 569 -19.15 -22.14 13.65
CA VAL A 569 -19.86 -23.37 13.31
C VAL A 569 -21.20 -23.01 12.70
N MET A 570 -21.48 -23.56 11.52
CA MET A 570 -22.74 -23.44 10.80
C MET A 570 -23.42 -24.81 10.80
N GLU A 571 -24.55 -24.94 11.48
CA GLU A 571 -25.22 -26.23 11.66
C GLU A 571 -26.74 -26.22 11.43
N ASN A 572 -27.24 -27.36 11.00
CA ASN A 572 -28.66 -27.69 10.92
C ASN A 572 -28.86 -29.18 11.29
N CYS A 573 -30.09 -29.71 11.22
CA CYS A 573 -30.36 -31.09 11.62
C CYS A 573 -29.61 -32.19 10.85
N GLU A 574 -29.07 -31.90 9.67
CA GLU A 574 -28.41 -32.91 8.83
C GLU A 574 -26.88 -32.73 8.79
N ARG A 575 -26.38 -31.51 9.02
CA ARG A 575 -24.98 -31.14 8.75
C ARG A 575 -24.47 -30.12 9.75
N LYS A 576 -23.23 -30.31 10.19
CA LYS A 576 -22.43 -29.36 10.96
C LYS A 576 -21.17 -29.04 10.13
N GLN A 577 -20.93 -27.77 9.87
CA GLN A 577 -19.82 -27.28 9.05
C GLN A 577 -19.06 -26.17 9.77
N SER A 578 -17.78 -26.02 9.45
CA SER A 578 -16.93 -24.92 9.92
C SER A 578 -15.90 -24.64 8.84
N TYR A 579 -15.57 -23.36 8.59
CA TYR A 579 -14.51 -23.04 7.63
C TYR A 579 -13.13 -23.36 8.26
N PRO A 580 -12.21 -24.01 7.52
CA PRO A 580 -10.90 -24.35 8.07
C PRO A 580 -10.03 -23.11 8.27
N ASP A 581 -10.16 -22.10 7.40
CA ASP A 581 -9.46 -20.82 7.50
C ASP A 581 -10.27 -19.85 8.38
N TRP A 582 -9.79 -19.49 9.57
CA TRP A 582 -10.54 -18.65 10.51
C TRP A 582 -9.62 -17.84 11.43
N GLY A 583 -10.21 -16.91 12.19
CA GLY A 583 -9.51 -16.07 13.16
C GLY A 583 -9.98 -14.61 13.12
N SER A 584 -10.68 -14.22 12.06
CA SER A 584 -11.35 -12.94 11.92
C SER A 584 -12.40 -12.97 10.82
N GLY A 585 -13.31 -11.98 10.80
CA GLY A 585 -14.29 -11.79 9.74
C GLY A 585 -14.91 -10.39 9.76
N CYS A 586 -15.66 -10.04 8.73
CA CYS A 586 -16.27 -8.71 8.58
C CYS A 586 -17.67 -8.63 9.19
N TYR A 587 -17.90 -7.65 10.08
CA TYR A 587 -19.17 -7.44 10.77
C TYR A 587 -19.54 -5.96 10.79
N GLN A 588 -20.84 -5.67 10.69
CA GLN A 588 -21.34 -4.30 10.75
C GLN A 588 -21.27 -3.76 12.18
N VAL A 589 -20.88 -2.49 12.35
CA VAL A 589 -20.87 -1.80 13.64
C VAL A 589 -21.72 -0.53 13.63
N SER A 590 -22.19 -0.11 14.81
CA SER A 590 -22.88 1.15 15.02
C SER A 590 -22.60 1.72 16.40
N CYS A 591 -22.35 3.03 16.50
CA CYS A 591 -22.21 3.73 17.76
C CYS A 591 -23.57 3.98 18.43
N SER A 592 -23.60 3.96 19.76
CA SER A 592 -24.77 4.30 20.57
C SER A 592 -24.35 4.95 21.88
N PRO A 593 -25.25 5.64 22.62
CA PRO A 593 -24.91 6.21 23.93
C PRO A 593 -24.43 5.17 24.97
N GLN A 594 -24.73 3.89 24.74
CA GLN A 594 -24.30 2.75 25.57
C GLN A 594 -22.93 2.19 25.16
N GLY A 595 -22.29 2.74 24.12
CA GLY A 595 -21.06 2.23 23.52
C GLY A 595 -21.28 1.64 22.12
N LEU A 596 -20.25 0.94 21.65
CA LEU A 596 -20.22 0.31 20.33
C LEU A 596 -21.13 -0.92 20.28
N LYS A 597 -21.92 -1.07 19.21
CA LYS A 597 -22.70 -2.28 18.94
C LYS A 597 -22.14 -2.99 17.71
N VAL A 598 -21.93 -4.30 17.84
CA VAL A 598 -21.58 -5.24 16.77
C VAL A 598 -22.86 -5.93 16.29
N TRP A 599 -23.07 -5.99 14.98
CA TRP A 599 -24.24 -6.62 14.36
C TRP A 599 -23.84 -7.91 13.67
N VAL A 600 -24.55 -9.00 14.01
CA VAL A 600 -24.51 -10.26 13.26
C VAL A 600 -25.92 -10.51 12.74
N GLN A 601 -26.10 -10.35 11.42
CA GLN A 601 -27.43 -10.21 10.80
C GLN A 601 -28.27 -9.16 11.55
N ASN A 602 -29.48 -9.51 11.99
CA ASN A 602 -30.40 -8.61 12.69
C ASN A 602 -30.16 -8.54 14.21
N THR A 603 -29.14 -9.21 14.74
CA THR A 603 -28.87 -9.28 16.19
C THR A 603 -27.72 -8.35 16.57
N SER A 604 -28.00 -7.39 17.46
CA SER A 604 -27.00 -6.45 17.99
C SER A 604 -26.42 -6.94 19.32
N TYR A 605 -25.09 -6.92 19.42
CA TYR A 605 -24.33 -7.23 20.62
C TYR A 605 -23.63 -5.96 21.11
N LEU A 606 -23.72 -5.65 22.42
CA LEU A 606 -23.10 -4.46 23.00
C LEU A 606 -21.69 -4.76 23.48
N CYS A 607 -20.72 -3.93 23.06
CA CYS A 607 -19.36 -3.90 23.58
C CYS A 607 -19.26 -2.89 24.72
N SER A 608 -19.22 -3.38 25.97
CA SER A 608 -19.05 -2.58 27.19
C SER A 608 -17.59 -2.26 27.50
N ARG A 609 -16.65 -3.04 26.96
CA ARG A 609 -15.20 -2.81 27.02
C ARG A 609 -14.44 -3.48 25.87
N ALA A 610 -13.24 -2.99 25.58
CA ALA A 610 -12.30 -3.66 24.68
C ALA A 610 -11.94 -5.06 25.21
N GLY A 611 -11.81 -6.03 24.30
CA GLY A 611 -11.47 -7.42 24.65
C GLY A 611 -12.60 -8.23 25.29
N GLN A 612 -13.81 -7.69 25.42
CA GLN A 612 -15.01 -8.48 25.78
C GLN A 612 -15.24 -9.56 24.72
N VAL A 613 -15.56 -10.79 25.16
CA VAL A 613 -15.96 -11.89 24.26
C VAL A 613 -17.48 -11.86 24.09
N LEU A 614 -17.92 -11.81 22.84
CA LEU A 614 -19.32 -11.91 22.43
C LEU A 614 -19.61 -13.34 21.99
N PHE A 615 -20.47 -14.03 22.72
CA PHE A 615 -21.02 -15.33 22.32
C PHE A 615 -22.13 -15.10 21.30
N VAL A 616 -21.85 -15.45 20.05
CA VAL A 616 -22.79 -15.34 18.93
C VAL A 616 -23.48 -16.69 18.74
N SER A 617 -24.81 -16.66 18.70
CA SER A 617 -25.66 -17.78 18.31
C SER A 617 -26.88 -17.19 17.62
N ILE A 618 -26.96 -17.34 16.30
CA ILE A 618 -28.03 -16.74 15.48
C ILE A 618 -28.57 -17.74 14.46
N HIS A 619 -29.83 -17.56 14.05
CA HIS A 619 -30.43 -18.30 12.95
C HIS A 619 -30.37 -17.49 11.64
N MET A 620 -29.79 -18.06 10.59
CA MET A 620 -29.67 -17.46 9.26
C MET A 620 -29.93 -18.53 8.19
N ASN A 621 -30.87 -18.28 7.28
CA ASN A 621 -31.15 -19.12 6.10
C ASN A 621 -31.41 -20.62 6.38
N GLY A 622 -31.97 -20.99 7.54
CA GLY A 622 -32.20 -22.39 7.93
C GLY A 622 -31.01 -23.06 8.63
N TRP A 623 -29.99 -22.28 9.02
CA TRP A 623 -28.80 -22.71 9.74
C TRP A 623 -28.65 -21.91 11.04
N ILE A 624 -28.10 -22.54 12.07
CA ILE A 624 -27.58 -21.86 13.25
C ILE A 624 -26.09 -21.57 13.04
N HIS A 625 -25.69 -20.35 13.34
CA HIS A 625 -24.30 -19.92 13.34
C HIS A 625 -23.85 -19.62 14.77
N ASP A 626 -22.97 -20.46 15.30
CA ASP A 626 -22.37 -20.34 16.62
C ASP A 626 -20.90 -19.91 16.52
N GLY A 627 -20.49 -18.93 17.31
CA GLY A 627 -19.12 -18.43 17.29
C GLY A 627 -18.81 -17.42 18.39
N ASN A 628 -17.56 -16.96 18.43
CA ASN A 628 -17.09 -16.02 19.44
C ASN A 628 -16.38 -14.84 18.77
N LEU A 629 -16.86 -13.62 18.98
CA LEU A 629 -16.22 -12.39 18.50
C LEU A 629 -15.55 -11.64 19.65
N LEU A 630 -14.47 -10.93 19.36
CA LEU A 630 -13.81 -10.03 20.30
C LEU A 630 -14.25 -8.59 20.05
N CYS A 631 -14.73 -7.91 21.09
CA CYS A 631 -15.03 -6.49 21.04
C CYS A 631 -13.74 -5.65 20.85
N PRO A 632 -13.71 -4.74 19.87
CA PRO A 632 -12.63 -3.77 19.72
C PRO A 632 -12.83 -2.61 20.72
N SER A 633 -11.93 -1.61 20.70
CA SER A 633 -12.14 -0.40 21.50
C SER A 633 -13.26 0.45 20.89
N CYS A 634 -14.12 1.01 21.73
CA CYS A 634 -15.18 1.90 21.27
C CYS A 634 -14.61 3.17 20.60
N TRP A 635 -13.50 3.70 21.14
CA TRP A 635 -12.83 4.91 20.65
C TRP A 635 -12.19 4.75 19.26
N ASP A 636 -12.05 3.51 18.78
CA ASP A 636 -11.53 3.21 17.44
C ASP A 636 -12.56 3.63 16.35
N PHE A 637 -13.85 3.67 16.72
CA PHE A 637 -14.99 3.85 15.81
C PHE A 637 -15.96 4.98 16.16
N CYS A 638 -16.04 5.37 17.43
CA CYS A 638 -17.04 6.31 17.93
C CYS A 638 -16.41 7.58 18.52
N GLU A 639 -16.99 8.74 18.19
CA GLU A 639 -16.54 10.04 18.72
C GLU A 639 -16.84 10.20 20.23
N LEU A 640 -17.86 9.49 20.72
CA LEU A 640 -18.30 9.50 22.11
C LEU A 640 -18.51 8.05 22.57
N CYS A 641 -17.82 7.69 23.66
CA CYS A 641 -17.94 6.39 24.31
C CYS A 641 -18.19 6.58 25.81
N PRO A 642 -19.07 5.78 26.43
CA PRO A 642 -19.17 5.75 27.89
C PRO A 642 -17.89 5.15 28.50
N PRO A 643 -17.67 5.33 29.81
CA PRO A 643 -16.63 4.60 30.54
C PRO A 643 -16.79 3.09 30.36
N GLU A 644 -15.67 2.38 30.25
CA GLU A 644 -15.71 0.92 30.17
C GLU A 644 -16.36 0.33 31.42
N THR A 645 -17.25 -0.63 31.21
CA THR A 645 -17.96 -1.33 32.29
C THR A 645 -17.77 -2.84 32.15
N ASP A 646 -17.81 -3.55 33.27
CA ASP A 646 -17.92 -5.00 33.22
C ASP A 646 -19.14 -5.40 32.38
N PRO A 647 -19.02 -6.42 31.51
CA PRO A 647 -20.14 -6.84 30.68
C PRO A 647 -21.34 -7.21 31.57
N PRO A 648 -22.56 -6.77 31.20
CA PRO A 648 -23.74 -7.00 32.03
C PRO A 648 -23.90 -8.50 32.31
N ALA A 649 -24.29 -8.85 33.54
CA ALA A 649 -24.35 -10.23 34.03
C ALA A 649 -25.38 -11.16 33.34
N ALA A 650 -25.96 -10.73 32.22
CA ALA A 650 -26.75 -11.57 31.34
C ALA A 650 -25.83 -12.48 30.50
N ASN A 651 -26.22 -13.75 30.36
CA ASN A 651 -25.57 -14.79 29.54
C ASN A 651 -24.38 -15.56 30.17
N LEU A 652 -24.34 -15.69 31.50
CA LEU A 652 -23.68 -16.86 32.13
C LEU A 652 -24.55 -18.14 32.03
N THR A 653 -25.85 -17.98 31.74
CA THR A 653 -26.60 -19.01 31.04
C THR A 653 -26.00 -19.18 29.65
N ARG A 654 -25.42 -20.36 29.38
CA ARG A 654 -25.43 -20.94 28.02
C ARG A 654 -26.79 -20.59 27.41
N ALA A 655 -26.82 -19.98 26.23
CA ALA A 655 -28.00 -20.09 25.40
C ALA A 655 -28.30 -21.59 25.31
N LEU A 656 -29.47 -22.02 25.78
CA LEU A 656 -29.87 -23.42 25.63
C LEU A 656 -29.73 -23.73 24.14
N PRO A 657 -28.99 -24.78 23.76
CA PRO A 657 -28.82 -25.10 22.34
C PRO A 657 -30.22 -25.20 21.76
N LEU A 658 -30.52 -24.32 20.81
CA LEU A 658 -31.81 -24.27 20.14
C LEU A 658 -31.99 -25.65 19.52
N ASP A 659 -32.93 -26.44 20.06
CA ASP A 659 -33.14 -27.81 19.61
C ASP A 659 -33.79 -27.82 18.23
N LEU A 660 -32.93 -27.62 17.22
CA LEU A 660 -33.19 -27.64 15.80
C LEU A 660 -34.06 -28.84 15.38
N CYS A 661 -33.95 -29.95 16.12
CA CYS A 661 -34.43 -31.25 15.72
C CYS A 661 -35.45 -31.83 16.70
N SER A 662 -36.04 -31.01 17.57
CA SER A 662 -37.22 -31.34 18.38
C SER A 662 -38.47 -31.52 17.51
N ARG A 663 -38.47 -32.54 16.65
CA ARG A 663 -39.69 -33.19 16.23
C ARG A 663 -40.25 -33.88 17.45
N SER A 664 -41.17 -33.21 18.15
CA SER A 664 -42.04 -33.83 19.15
C SER A 664 -42.92 -34.87 18.45
N SER A 665 -42.36 -36.07 18.26
CA SER A 665 -43.07 -37.27 17.82
C SER A 665 -44.22 -37.58 18.78
N SER A 666 -44.09 -37.21 20.05
CA SER A 666 -45.14 -37.23 21.07
C SER A 666 -46.43 -36.54 20.62
N LEU A 667 -46.36 -35.36 19.97
CA LEU A 667 -47.57 -34.62 19.60
C LEU A 667 -48.32 -35.29 18.44
N VAL A 668 -47.60 -35.85 17.47
CA VAL A 668 -48.21 -36.62 16.36
C VAL A 668 -48.74 -37.97 16.87
N VAL A 669 -48.00 -38.67 17.74
CA VAL A 669 -48.42 -39.94 18.33
C VAL A 669 -49.63 -39.76 19.24
N THR A 670 -49.70 -38.70 20.05
CA THR A 670 -50.90 -38.42 20.87
C THR A 670 -52.10 -38.04 20.01
N LEU A 671 -51.92 -37.30 18.91
CA LEU A 671 -53.02 -36.99 17.98
C LEU A 671 -53.55 -38.25 17.27
N TRP A 672 -52.66 -39.15 16.84
CA TRP A 672 -53.04 -40.43 16.24
C TRP A 672 -53.68 -41.39 17.25
N LEU A 673 -53.23 -41.42 18.51
CA LEU A 673 -53.86 -42.19 19.57
C LEU A 673 -55.23 -41.62 19.97
N LEU A 674 -55.40 -40.30 19.94
CA LEU A 674 -56.71 -39.66 20.14
C LEU A 674 -57.67 -40.00 19.00
N LEU A 675 -57.25 -39.86 17.74
CA LEU A 675 -58.06 -40.22 16.57
C LEU A 675 -58.39 -41.72 16.53
N GLY A 676 -57.42 -42.58 16.87
CA GLY A 676 -57.60 -44.03 16.95
C GLY A 676 -58.56 -44.48 18.06
N ASN A 677 -58.67 -43.74 19.15
CA ASN A 677 -59.66 -43.98 20.21
C ASN A 677 -61.03 -43.30 19.93
N LEU A 678 -61.06 -42.22 19.15
CA LEU A 678 -62.30 -41.53 18.78
C LEU A 678 -63.12 -42.30 17.74
N PHE A 679 -62.45 -42.99 16.81
CA PHE A 679 -63.11 -43.76 15.74
C PHE A 679 -64.05 -44.88 16.26
N PRO A 680 -63.63 -45.74 17.21
CA PRO A 680 -64.51 -46.74 17.83
C PRO A 680 -65.70 -46.12 18.58
N LEU A 681 -65.49 -44.99 19.25
CA LEU A 681 -66.54 -44.26 19.98
C LEU A 681 -67.60 -43.67 19.05
N LEU A 682 -67.17 -43.07 17.93
CA LEU A 682 -68.08 -42.55 16.90
C LEU A 682 -68.81 -43.67 16.15
N ALA A 683 -68.12 -44.77 15.83
CA ALA A 683 -68.75 -45.95 15.22
C ALA A 683 -69.78 -46.60 16.17
N GLY A 684 -69.48 -46.70 17.46
CA GLY A 684 -70.42 -47.18 18.49
C GLY A 684 -71.66 -46.30 18.61
N CYS A 685 -71.48 -44.97 18.67
CA CYS A 685 -72.61 -44.04 18.70
C CYS A 685 -73.49 -44.12 17.45
N LEU A 686 -72.90 -44.25 16.25
CA LEU A 686 -73.66 -44.38 15.01
C LEU A 686 -74.43 -45.71 14.92
N LEU A 687 -73.89 -46.79 15.46
CA LEU A 687 -74.60 -48.09 15.54
C LEU A 687 -75.74 -48.10 16.57
N CYS A 688 -75.63 -47.32 17.66
CA CYS A 688 -76.71 -47.16 18.64
C CYS A 688 -77.85 -46.22 18.21
N VAL A 689 -77.69 -45.44 17.13
CA VAL A 689 -78.74 -44.55 16.60
C VAL A 689 -79.60 -45.25 15.53
N TRP A 690 -79.24 -46.46 15.13
CA TRP A 690 -79.91 -47.20 14.04
C TRP A 690 -80.56 -48.53 14.46
N HIS A 691 -81.02 -48.62 15.72
CA HIS A 691 -81.80 -49.75 16.23
C HIS A 691 -83.02 -49.34 17.05
#